data_AF-A0AAE7H952-F1
#
_entry.id   AF-A0AAE7H952-F1
#
_cell.length_a   1.000
_cell.length_b   1.000
_cell.length_c   1.000
_cell.angle_alpha   90.00
_cell.angle_beta   90.00
_cell.angle_gamma   90.00
#
_symmetry.space_group_name_H-M   'P 1'
#
loop_
_entity.id
_entity.type
_entity.pdbx_description
1 polymer ?
#
loop_
_entity_poly.entity_id
_entity_poly.type
_entity_poly.pdbx_seq_one_letter_code
_entity_poly.pdbx_strand_id
1 'polypeptide(L)'
;MTFNAKARWIWFAGDFEIRHALLQNLQREERRFDWPAYWHVQDCCKSVFFSRQYCFEQAESFYVQAEGSGYVAIGDKKYPLRTHLSCPPGKQTIHVYLSNATGLPSIRVEGEHIFSDGSWQASDYIVSAPAGWDELYQHPETSPNSVNYQSERREPVSCVAINGGVLFDFVHVVNGTLTVTFNHPNPSPIKLCYGESQAEALDINNCYYWQDNVTAGCAIRKRAFRYIFVPDVVFDAVKIVAWHEFIPRDNIASLCCDDPLIEQIWQVSHETFALCSDLFFIDGVKRDRWIWSGDAWQCTLINPYLFFDEAINRRTLLALRGRDPIRQHMNTIVDYSLLWISNVENHYLMSNDVTFIRQVFPQMVSLMEWLQRDIDEQGFIRGKEGDWIFIDWAEIDKTGAVCAEQMLLLKAWHTMALCAKLADANPEPYLKRANELAKNIDAFFWDEAQGAYIDSYESGRNNVTRHANIFALMFDLVSPKRRDIIVERVLLNDAIAQIVTPWFTFFELDTLCRCGQQERVLQKIRSYWGGMLALGATTFWEEYNPQVAGDEHYAMYGDKFGKSLCHAWGASPLYLLGRYFVGLRALTPGYETFIIEPWLTSFSRLDCTLPIKDGEVRLNLCDNVLTVCSTRSGGVVRLDGETRSLTANQPLTFSLK
;
A
#
# COMPACT_ATOMS: atom_id res chain seq x y z
N MET A 1 -18.67 33.31 3.31
CA MET A 1 -17.35 33.39 2.64
C MET A 1 -17.52 32.84 1.25
N THR A 2 -16.95 33.48 0.24
CA THR A 2 -16.82 32.87 -1.09
C THR A 2 -15.69 31.86 -0.98
N PHE A 3 -16.03 30.57 -1.03
CA PHE A 3 -15.08 29.47 -1.02
C PHE A 3 -14.04 29.65 -2.15
N ASN A 4 -12.76 29.74 -1.79
CA ASN A 4 -11.67 29.74 -2.78
C ASN A 4 -11.20 28.29 -2.99
N ALA A 5 -11.62 27.69 -4.10
CA ALA A 5 -11.25 26.32 -4.48
C ALA A 5 -9.74 26.10 -4.69
N LYS A 6 -8.94 27.17 -4.82
CA LYS A 6 -7.48 27.09 -4.96
C LYS A 6 -6.76 26.98 -3.62
N ALA A 7 -7.37 27.49 -2.54
CA ALA A 7 -6.78 27.38 -1.21
C ALA A 7 -6.81 25.92 -0.73
N ARG A 8 -5.74 25.50 -0.08
CA ARG A 8 -5.53 24.16 0.50
C ARG A 8 -5.13 24.33 1.96
N TRP A 9 -5.46 23.36 2.82
CA TRP A 9 -4.72 23.25 4.06
C TRP A 9 -3.27 22.85 3.76
N ILE A 10 -2.33 23.47 4.47
CA ILE A 10 -0.90 23.20 4.34
C ILE A 10 -0.25 22.94 5.71
N TRP A 11 0.81 22.13 5.71
CA TRP A 11 1.60 21.74 6.87
C TRP A 11 3.09 21.64 6.50
N PHE A 12 3.95 21.34 7.49
CA PHE A 12 5.36 21.03 7.20
C PHE A 12 5.45 19.67 6.50
N ALA A 13 6.10 19.59 5.33
CA ALA A 13 6.06 18.40 4.48
C ALA A 13 6.44 17.10 5.21
N GLY A 14 5.62 16.05 5.06
CA GLY A 14 5.76 14.76 5.74
C GLY A 14 5.06 14.67 7.10
N ASP A 15 4.72 15.79 7.75
CA ASP A 15 4.19 15.73 9.12
C ASP A 15 2.77 15.22 9.24
N PHE A 16 1.94 15.42 8.22
CA PHE A 16 0.62 14.83 8.18
C PHE A 16 0.74 13.31 8.13
N GLU A 17 1.60 12.81 7.25
CA GLU A 17 1.83 11.39 7.03
C GLU A 17 2.39 10.73 8.29
N ILE A 18 3.40 11.35 8.93
CA ILE A 18 4.00 10.85 10.17
C ILE A 18 2.98 10.88 11.33
N ARG A 19 2.24 11.98 11.51
CA ARG A 19 1.25 12.09 12.59
C ARG A 19 0.14 11.04 12.45
N HIS A 20 -0.39 10.86 11.25
CA HIS A 20 -1.48 9.91 11.04
C HIS A 20 -0.98 8.46 10.99
N ALA A 21 0.25 8.20 10.56
CA ALA A 21 0.88 6.90 10.71
C ALA A 21 1.06 6.51 12.18
N LEU A 22 1.43 7.47 13.04
CA LEU A 22 1.43 7.28 14.48
C LEU A 22 0.04 6.90 14.99
N LEU A 23 -1.00 7.63 14.58
CA LEU A 23 -2.37 7.30 14.98
C LEU A 23 -2.81 5.93 14.47
N GLN A 24 -2.52 5.58 13.22
CA GLN A 24 -2.82 4.28 12.61
C GLN A 24 -2.14 3.14 13.38
N ASN A 25 -0.83 3.26 13.64
CA ASN A 25 -0.04 2.23 14.28
C ASN A 25 -0.36 2.01 15.77
N LEU A 26 -1.17 2.90 16.37
CA LEU A 26 -1.66 2.78 17.75
C LEU A 26 -3.11 2.25 17.85
N GLN A 27 -3.78 1.97 16.72
CA GLN A 27 -5.19 1.56 16.73
C GLN A 27 -5.44 0.08 17.00
N ARG A 28 -4.41 -0.77 16.82
CA ARG A 28 -4.52 -2.21 16.99
C ARG A 28 -5.01 -2.55 18.40
N GLU A 29 -5.95 -3.49 18.43
CA GLU A 29 -6.45 -4.13 19.62
C GLU A 29 -6.19 -5.63 19.48
N GLU A 30 -5.99 -6.31 20.59
CA GLU A 30 -6.06 -7.76 20.66
C GLU A 30 -6.72 -8.10 22.00
N ARG A 31 -7.93 -8.69 21.98
CA ARG A 31 -8.57 -9.17 23.21
C ARG A 31 -8.67 -8.13 24.36
N ARG A 32 -8.96 -6.87 23.97
CA ARG A 32 -9.01 -5.65 24.82
C ARG A 32 -7.67 -5.09 25.27
N PHE A 33 -6.55 -5.64 24.81
CA PHE A 33 -5.24 -5.01 24.95
C PHE A 33 -5.01 -4.06 23.78
N ASP A 34 -4.75 -2.79 24.06
CA ASP A 34 -4.19 -1.89 23.06
C ASP A 34 -2.77 -2.35 22.75
N TRP A 35 -2.52 -2.59 21.47
CA TRP A 35 -1.30 -3.26 21.01
C TRP A 35 -0.55 -2.34 20.04
N PRO A 36 0.25 -1.38 20.53
CA PRO A 36 0.96 -0.47 19.65
C PRO A 36 2.03 -1.21 18.82
N ALA A 37 2.37 -0.66 17.66
CA ALA A 37 3.50 -1.15 16.88
C ALA A 37 4.79 -1.20 17.73
N TYR A 38 5.54 -2.29 17.61
CA TYR A 38 6.71 -2.58 18.45
C TYR A 38 8.02 -2.02 17.90
N TRP A 39 7.92 -0.92 17.15
CA TRP A 39 9.06 -0.24 16.56
C TRP A 39 9.00 1.25 16.88
N HIS A 40 10.11 1.98 16.75
CA HIS A 40 10.12 3.42 16.97
C HIS A 40 9.11 4.15 16.07
N VAL A 41 8.12 4.81 16.67
CA VAL A 41 7.14 5.66 15.98
C VAL A 41 7.39 7.13 16.33
N GLN A 42 7.40 7.98 15.31
CA GLN A 42 7.65 9.41 15.44
C GLN A 42 6.34 10.22 15.39
N ASP A 43 6.43 11.51 15.70
CA ASP A 43 5.31 12.46 15.61
C ASP A 43 5.74 13.71 14.81
N CYS A 44 4.78 14.54 14.41
CA CYS A 44 5.00 15.77 13.67
C CYS A 44 5.78 16.82 14.47
N CYS A 45 6.38 17.80 13.78
CA CYS A 45 6.88 19.00 14.43
C CYS A 45 5.74 19.74 15.14
N LYS A 46 6.02 20.21 16.36
CA LYS A 46 5.02 20.92 17.19
C LYS A 46 5.05 22.43 17.02
N SER A 47 6.12 22.96 16.42
CA SER A 47 6.29 24.38 16.13
C SER A 47 6.84 24.53 14.72
N VAL A 48 6.15 25.30 13.90
CA VAL A 48 6.51 25.56 12.50
C VAL A 48 6.19 27.00 12.14
N PHE A 49 6.78 27.50 11.06
CA PHE A 49 6.27 28.69 10.41
C PHE A 49 6.15 28.50 8.91
N PHE A 50 5.15 29.16 8.33
CA PHE A 50 4.91 29.20 6.90
C PHE A 50 5.31 30.56 6.37
N SER A 51 5.80 30.61 5.13
CA SER A 51 6.12 31.88 4.48
C SER A 51 5.86 31.84 2.99
N ARG A 52 5.40 32.97 2.46
CA ARG A 52 5.35 33.24 1.03
C ARG A 52 5.50 34.72 0.77
N GLN A 53 6.20 35.02 -0.32
CA GLN A 53 6.39 36.37 -0.81
C GLN A 53 5.44 36.64 -1.97
N TYR A 54 4.88 37.84 -1.97
CA TYR A 54 3.98 38.32 -3.01
C TYR A 54 4.38 39.73 -3.45
N CYS A 55 3.89 40.13 -4.61
CA CYS A 55 3.99 41.51 -5.09
C CYS A 55 2.64 41.89 -5.69
N PHE A 56 1.98 42.91 -5.12
CA PHE A 56 0.66 43.34 -5.55
C PHE A 56 0.68 44.80 -6.02
N GLU A 57 -0.18 45.13 -6.97
CA GLU A 57 -0.37 46.53 -7.40
C GLU A 57 -1.33 47.29 -6.47
N GLN A 58 -2.23 46.58 -5.81
CA GLN A 58 -3.25 47.12 -4.91
C GLN A 58 -3.21 46.42 -3.54
N ALA A 59 -3.92 46.98 -2.56
CA ALA A 59 -4.05 46.32 -1.27
C ALA A 59 -4.93 45.08 -1.40
N GLU A 60 -4.48 43.97 -0.80
CA GLU A 60 -5.16 42.69 -0.81
C GLU A 60 -5.73 42.37 0.57
N SER A 61 -6.78 41.54 0.62
CA SER A 61 -7.34 41.05 1.89
C SER A 61 -7.39 39.53 1.91
N PHE A 62 -7.14 38.96 3.09
CA PHE A 62 -7.15 37.51 3.27
C PHE A 62 -7.53 37.13 4.70
N TYR A 63 -7.88 35.86 4.89
CA TYR A 63 -8.21 35.24 6.16
C TYR A 63 -7.25 34.06 6.42
N VAL A 64 -6.84 33.87 7.67
CA VAL A 64 -5.97 32.74 8.06
C VAL A 64 -6.68 31.86 9.07
N GLN A 65 -7.15 30.71 8.62
CA GLN A 65 -7.54 29.60 9.49
C GLN A 65 -6.30 28.82 9.91
N ALA A 66 -6.29 28.30 11.14
CA ALA A 66 -5.12 27.60 11.68
C ALA A 66 -5.52 26.58 12.76
N GLU A 67 -4.80 25.45 12.78
CA GLU A 67 -4.86 24.40 13.80
C GLU A 67 -3.66 24.54 14.74
N GLY A 68 -3.85 25.26 15.84
CA GLY A 68 -2.80 25.60 16.80
C GLY A 68 -2.90 27.04 17.28
N SER A 69 -1.85 27.49 17.96
CA SER A 69 -1.72 28.84 18.52
C SER A 69 -0.50 29.54 17.93
N GLY A 70 -0.61 30.85 17.67
CA GLY A 70 0.41 31.58 16.94
C GLY A 70 -0.08 32.94 16.42
N TYR A 71 0.60 33.47 15.39
CA TYR A 71 0.31 34.78 14.82
C TYR A 71 0.73 34.87 13.35
N VAL A 72 0.14 35.84 12.64
CA VAL A 72 0.56 36.23 11.28
C VAL A 72 1.48 37.43 11.39
N ALA A 73 2.56 37.47 10.61
CA ALA A 73 3.40 38.65 10.44
C ALA A 73 3.42 39.09 8.98
N ILE A 74 3.24 40.40 8.75
CA ILE A 74 3.36 41.04 7.45
C ILE A 74 4.41 42.15 7.60
N GLY A 75 5.62 41.90 7.09
CA GLY A 75 6.79 42.70 7.48
C GLY A 75 7.01 42.65 9.00
N ASP A 76 7.14 43.82 9.63
CA ASP A 76 7.38 43.94 11.08
C ASP A 76 6.10 43.91 11.94
N LYS A 77 4.91 43.92 11.31
CA LYS A 77 3.63 43.97 12.03
C LYS A 77 3.09 42.58 12.30
N LYS A 78 2.62 42.35 13.53
CA LYS A 78 2.02 41.08 13.98
C LYS A 78 0.51 41.21 14.14
N TYR A 79 -0.20 40.16 13.76
CA TYR A 79 -1.65 40.09 13.75
C TYR A 79 -2.13 38.76 14.35
N PRO A 80 -3.29 38.73 15.01
CA PRO A 80 -3.88 37.49 15.51
C PRO A 80 -4.29 36.55 14.36
N LEU A 81 -4.15 35.24 14.57
CA LEU A 81 -4.73 34.22 13.69
C LEU A 81 -6.26 34.32 13.66
N ARG A 82 -6.90 33.70 12.67
CA ARG A 82 -8.37 33.59 12.55
C ARG A 82 -9.07 34.94 12.44
N THR A 83 -8.39 35.92 11.86
CA THR A 83 -8.94 37.25 11.57
C THR A 83 -8.75 37.61 10.11
N HIS A 84 -9.55 38.57 9.62
CA HIS A 84 -9.35 39.16 8.30
C HIS A 84 -8.22 40.19 8.38
N LEU A 85 -7.26 40.06 7.48
CA LEU A 85 -6.07 40.89 7.40
C LEU A 85 -6.05 41.63 6.07
N SER A 86 -5.52 42.85 6.08
CA SER A 86 -5.25 43.63 4.88
C SER A 86 -3.74 43.77 4.69
N CYS A 87 -3.30 43.47 3.48
CA CYS A 87 -1.92 43.54 3.03
C CYS A 87 -1.76 44.75 2.10
N PRO A 88 -0.86 45.70 2.38
CA PRO A 88 -0.65 46.85 1.51
C PRO A 88 -0.03 46.44 0.16
N PRO A 89 -0.14 47.28 -0.89
CA PRO A 89 0.49 47.03 -2.18
C PRO A 89 2.02 46.96 -2.07
N GLY A 90 2.65 46.49 -3.14
CA GLY A 90 4.09 46.29 -3.25
C GLY A 90 4.54 44.90 -2.82
N LYS A 91 5.85 44.77 -2.58
CA LYS A 91 6.48 43.51 -2.19
C LYS A 91 6.22 43.21 -0.72
N GLN A 92 5.52 42.11 -0.44
CA GLN A 92 5.11 41.72 0.90
C GLN A 92 5.57 40.28 1.16
N THR A 93 6.13 40.04 2.35
CA THR A 93 6.40 38.69 2.84
C THR A 93 5.45 38.42 3.98
N ILE A 94 4.63 37.37 3.83
CA ILE A 94 3.69 36.93 4.84
C ILE A 94 4.33 35.74 5.54
N HIS A 95 4.43 35.82 6.87
CA HIS A 95 4.81 34.70 7.72
C HIS A 95 3.62 34.30 8.60
N VAL A 96 3.44 33.01 8.81
CA VAL A 96 2.47 32.50 9.78
C VAL A 96 3.20 31.57 10.73
N TYR A 97 3.39 32.01 11.97
CA TYR A 97 4.05 31.24 13.02
C TYR A 97 2.99 30.46 13.79
N LEU A 98 3.20 29.15 13.97
CA LEU A 98 2.22 28.26 14.57
C LEU A 98 2.88 27.25 15.50
N SER A 99 2.19 26.92 16.58
CA SER A 99 2.51 25.76 17.41
C SER A 99 1.25 25.00 17.79
N ASN A 100 1.31 23.68 17.77
CA ASN A 100 0.23 22.79 18.15
C ASN A 100 0.81 21.65 19.00
N ALA A 101 0.46 21.62 20.29
CA ALA A 101 1.05 20.68 21.24
C ALA A 101 0.48 19.25 21.10
N THR A 102 -0.75 19.12 20.63
CA THR A 102 -1.49 17.84 20.58
C THR A 102 -1.73 17.34 19.15
N GLY A 103 -1.74 18.26 18.19
CA GLY A 103 -2.04 18.00 16.79
C GLY A 103 -0.95 18.44 15.84
N LEU A 104 -1.24 18.29 14.55
CA LEU A 104 -0.51 18.83 13.42
C LEU A 104 -0.70 20.36 13.35
N PRO A 105 0.40 21.15 13.41
CA PRO A 105 0.33 22.55 13.05
C PRO A 105 0.03 22.71 11.55
N SER A 106 -1.17 23.19 11.23
CA SER A 106 -1.59 23.44 9.85
C SER A 106 -2.29 24.77 9.71
N ILE A 107 -2.22 25.36 8.51
CA ILE A 107 -2.91 26.60 8.18
C ILE A 107 -3.69 26.48 6.87
N ARG A 108 -4.70 27.32 6.72
CA ARG A 108 -5.38 27.59 5.46
C ARG A 108 -5.52 29.11 5.32
N VAL A 109 -4.99 29.65 4.24
CA VAL A 109 -5.01 31.07 3.91
C VAL A 109 -5.96 31.26 2.74
N GLU A 110 -6.93 32.15 2.88
CA GLU A 110 -7.96 32.42 1.86
C GLU A 110 -8.09 33.91 1.56
N GLY A 111 -7.88 34.27 0.30
CA GLY A 111 -8.04 35.60 -0.28
C GLY A 111 -8.15 35.46 -1.79
N GLU A 112 -8.31 36.57 -2.52
CA GLU A 112 -8.40 36.54 -3.98
C GLU A 112 -7.07 36.13 -4.62
N HIS A 113 -5.99 36.80 -4.23
CA HIS A 113 -4.63 36.54 -4.70
C HIS A 113 -3.71 35.91 -3.64
N ILE A 114 -4.06 36.02 -2.36
CA ILE A 114 -3.33 35.43 -1.23
C ILE A 114 -4.04 34.16 -0.79
N PHE A 115 -3.51 33.00 -1.16
CA PHE A 115 -4.06 31.72 -0.73
C PHE A 115 -2.96 30.68 -0.46
N SER A 116 -3.23 29.72 0.42
CA SER A 116 -2.32 28.63 0.76
C SER A 116 -2.39 27.50 -0.27
N ASP A 117 -1.22 27.04 -0.71
CA ASP A 117 -1.02 25.94 -1.66
C ASP A 117 0.41 25.38 -1.46
N GLY A 118 0.80 24.38 -2.26
CA GLY A 118 2.13 23.77 -2.19
C GLY A 118 3.31 24.70 -2.57
N SER A 119 3.06 25.93 -3.01
CA SER A 119 4.14 26.89 -3.32
C SER A 119 4.60 27.71 -2.10
N TRP A 120 3.88 27.61 -0.98
CA TRP A 120 4.35 28.14 0.30
C TRP A 120 5.58 27.37 0.79
N GLN A 121 6.46 28.04 1.53
CA GLN A 121 7.52 27.38 2.28
C GLN A 121 7.05 27.11 3.70
N ALA A 122 7.41 25.96 4.26
CA ALA A 122 7.24 25.60 5.66
C ALA A 122 8.62 25.32 6.28
N SER A 123 8.78 25.72 7.54
CA SER A 123 10.02 25.50 8.29
C SER A 123 9.72 25.06 9.71
N ASP A 124 10.53 24.13 10.22
CA ASP A 124 10.57 23.73 11.63
C ASP A 124 11.65 24.48 12.42
N TYR A 125 12.08 25.64 11.92
CA TYR A 125 13.17 26.50 12.43
C TYR A 125 14.58 25.95 12.23
N ILE A 126 14.74 24.71 11.75
CA ILE A 126 16.03 24.10 11.44
C ILE A 126 16.19 23.98 9.93
N VAL A 127 15.18 23.42 9.27
CA VAL A 127 15.13 23.23 7.83
C VAL A 127 13.90 23.94 7.23
N SER A 128 13.98 24.28 5.95
CA SER A 128 12.87 24.83 5.18
C SER A 128 12.63 23.97 3.95
N ALA A 129 11.37 23.70 3.64
CA ALA A 129 10.95 22.96 2.46
C ALA A 129 9.62 23.53 1.91
N PRO A 130 9.23 23.22 0.67
CA PRO A 130 7.86 23.43 0.23
C PRO A 130 6.86 22.83 1.21
N ALA A 131 5.73 23.50 1.40
CA ALA A 131 4.69 23.06 2.33
C ALA A 131 4.00 21.78 1.81
N GLY A 132 3.74 20.85 2.72
CA GLY A 132 2.94 19.66 2.44
C GLY A 132 1.46 20.00 2.33
N TRP A 133 0.74 19.27 1.49
CA TRP A 133 -0.70 19.36 1.29
C TRP A 133 -1.21 18.04 0.71
N ASP A 134 -2.51 17.79 0.84
CA ASP A 134 -3.16 16.59 0.28
C ASP A 134 -4.55 16.94 -0.27
N GLU A 135 -5.00 16.20 -1.28
CA GLU A 135 -6.30 16.38 -1.95
C GLU A 135 -7.49 16.14 -1.01
N LEU A 136 -7.30 15.41 0.09
CA LEU A 136 -8.31 15.19 1.12
C LEU A 136 -8.65 16.46 1.92
N TYR A 137 -7.79 17.49 1.90
CA TYR A 137 -7.91 18.69 2.76
C TYR A 137 -8.03 19.99 1.96
N GLN A 138 -8.90 19.97 0.95
CA GLN A 138 -9.23 21.12 0.11
C GLN A 138 -10.26 22.07 0.71
N HIS A 139 -11.09 21.58 1.64
CA HIS A 139 -12.19 22.34 2.20
C HIS A 139 -11.82 22.99 3.56
N PRO A 140 -12.35 24.18 3.88
CA PRO A 140 -12.06 24.86 5.15
C PRO A 140 -12.60 24.11 6.38
N GLU A 141 -13.64 23.29 6.19
CA GLU A 141 -14.26 22.50 7.26
C GLU A 141 -13.53 21.18 7.53
N THR A 142 -12.68 20.73 6.60
CA THR A 142 -11.92 19.47 6.73
C THR A 142 -10.59 19.74 7.41
N SER A 143 -10.51 19.51 8.73
CA SER A 143 -9.26 19.68 9.48
C SER A 143 -8.25 18.57 9.16
N PRO A 144 -6.97 18.90 8.85
CA PRO A 144 -5.89 17.92 8.70
C PRO A 144 -5.58 17.11 9.96
N ASN A 145 -6.12 17.49 11.12
CA ASN A 145 -5.96 16.75 12.37
C ASN A 145 -6.91 15.56 12.52
N SER A 146 -7.87 15.42 11.61
CA SER A 146 -8.83 14.32 11.57
C SER A 146 -8.93 13.78 10.15
N VAL A 147 -9.17 12.48 10.02
CA VAL A 147 -9.45 11.85 8.73
C VAL A 147 -10.95 11.81 8.53
N ASN A 148 -11.43 12.37 7.43
CA ASN A 148 -12.87 12.41 7.12
C ASN A 148 -13.25 11.15 6.35
N TYR A 149 -13.49 10.07 7.08
CA TYR A 149 -14.08 8.86 6.52
C TYR A 149 -15.55 9.11 6.14
N GLN A 150 -15.97 8.57 5.00
CA GLN A 150 -17.38 8.37 4.73
C GLN A 150 -17.87 7.14 5.49
N SER A 151 -19.17 7.09 5.77
CA SER A 151 -19.79 5.96 6.45
C SER A 151 -20.93 5.38 5.63
N GLU A 152 -20.88 4.07 5.38
CA GLU A 152 -21.92 3.29 4.73
C GLU A 152 -22.65 2.44 5.77
N ARG A 153 -23.99 2.52 5.77
CA ARG A 153 -24.85 1.69 6.61
C ARG A 153 -24.97 0.28 6.03
N ARG A 154 -24.56 -0.74 6.78
CA ARG A 154 -24.70 -2.15 6.41
C ARG A 154 -25.58 -2.89 7.42
N GLU A 155 -26.57 -3.62 6.93
CA GLU A 155 -27.41 -4.52 7.75
C GLU A 155 -26.90 -5.96 7.61
N PRO A 156 -27.04 -6.80 8.66
CA PRO A 156 -26.76 -8.23 8.53
C PRO A 156 -27.71 -8.84 7.51
N VAL A 157 -27.17 -9.67 6.61
CA VAL A 157 -27.93 -10.39 5.58
C VAL A 157 -28.67 -11.58 6.19
N SER A 158 -28.12 -12.17 7.26
CA SER A 158 -28.78 -13.22 8.01
C SER A 158 -28.53 -13.11 9.52
N CYS A 159 -29.52 -13.56 10.29
CA CYS A 159 -29.47 -13.66 11.75
C CYS A 159 -29.95 -15.05 12.14
N VAL A 160 -29.19 -15.80 12.95
CA VAL A 160 -29.52 -17.17 13.33
C VAL A 160 -29.34 -17.36 14.84
N ALA A 161 -30.34 -17.94 15.50
CA ALA A 161 -30.21 -18.38 16.89
C ALA A 161 -29.31 -19.62 16.97
N ILE A 162 -28.21 -19.53 17.70
CA ILE A 162 -27.19 -20.59 17.80
C ILE A 162 -26.46 -20.51 19.13
N ASN A 163 -26.10 -21.65 19.73
CA ASN A 163 -25.30 -21.74 20.96
C ASN A 163 -25.81 -20.86 22.12
N GLY A 164 -27.13 -20.72 22.27
CA GLY A 164 -27.74 -19.89 23.32
C GLY A 164 -27.67 -18.37 23.08
N GLY A 165 -27.29 -17.95 21.87
CA GLY A 165 -27.23 -16.56 21.45
C GLY A 165 -27.72 -16.36 20.01
N VAL A 166 -27.32 -15.24 19.40
CA VAL A 166 -27.66 -14.89 18.01
C VAL A 166 -26.39 -14.53 17.24
N LEU A 167 -26.18 -15.19 16.10
CA LEU A 167 -25.11 -14.89 15.14
C LEU A 167 -25.66 -14.05 13.99
N PHE A 168 -24.96 -12.96 13.68
CA PHE A 168 -25.25 -12.04 12.60
C PHE A 168 -24.16 -12.18 11.52
N ASP A 169 -24.54 -12.42 10.27
CA ASP A 169 -23.63 -12.46 9.11
C ASP A 169 -23.89 -11.26 8.20
N PHE A 170 -22.85 -10.45 7.97
CA PHE A 170 -22.89 -9.31 7.06
C PHE A 170 -22.50 -9.67 5.62
N VAL A 171 -22.12 -10.92 5.37
CA VAL A 171 -21.62 -11.50 4.11
C VAL A 171 -20.29 -10.91 3.64
N HIS A 172 -20.09 -9.60 3.75
CA HIS A 172 -18.84 -8.92 3.45
C HIS A 172 -18.16 -8.43 4.72
N VAL A 173 -16.84 -8.31 4.66
CA VAL A 173 -16.07 -7.73 5.76
C VAL A 173 -16.45 -6.26 5.91
N VAL A 174 -16.63 -5.85 7.15
CA VAL A 174 -16.87 -4.48 7.59
C VAL A 174 -15.65 -4.04 8.38
N ASN A 175 -15.04 -2.93 8.01
CA ASN A 175 -14.13 -2.18 8.87
C ASN A 175 -14.88 -0.93 9.37
N GLY A 176 -15.37 -0.95 10.60
CA GLY A 176 -16.38 0.03 11.02
C GLY A 176 -16.85 -0.10 12.46
N THR A 177 -17.84 0.72 12.82
CA THR A 177 -18.49 0.70 14.14
C THR A 177 -19.86 0.00 14.07
N LEU A 178 -20.45 -0.28 15.24
CA LEU A 178 -21.79 -0.87 15.33
C LEU A 178 -22.75 0.08 16.05
N THR A 179 -24.03 -0.01 15.68
CA THR A 179 -25.16 0.48 16.47
C THR A 179 -25.99 -0.71 16.91
N VAL A 180 -26.22 -0.81 18.23
CA VAL A 180 -27.07 -1.85 18.82
C VAL A 180 -28.35 -1.20 19.33
N THR A 181 -29.49 -1.70 18.87
CA THR A 181 -30.82 -1.34 19.36
C THR A 181 -31.40 -2.50 20.14
N PHE A 182 -31.91 -2.22 21.34
CA PHE A 182 -32.54 -3.21 22.19
C PHE A 182 -34.07 -3.13 22.04
N ASN A 183 -34.71 -4.27 21.80
CA ASN A 183 -36.16 -4.32 21.58
C ASN A 183 -36.97 -4.43 22.88
N HIS A 184 -36.30 -4.55 24.03
CA HIS A 184 -36.91 -4.57 25.35
C HIS A 184 -36.65 -3.28 26.14
N PRO A 185 -37.60 -2.81 26.96
CA PRO A 185 -37.48 -1.53 27.68
C PRO A 185 -36.40 -1.53 28.78
N ASN A 186 -36.05 -2.70 29.34
CA ASN A 186 -35.02 -2.86 30.37
C ASN A 186 -34.05 -3.99 29.99
N PRO A 187 -33.19 -3.80 28.99
CA PRO A 187 -32.30 -4.86 28.52
C PRO A 187 -31.14 -5.08 29.50
N SER A 188 -30.77 -6.34 29.71
CA SER A 188 -29.48 -6.66 30.32
C SER A 188 -28.34 -6.24 29.38
N PRO A 189 -27.18 -5.80 29.91
CA PRO A 189 -26.00 -5.57 29.09
C PRO A 189 -25.59 -6.84 28.35
N ILE A 190 -25.13 -6.69 27.10
CA ILE A 190 -24.73 -7.82 26.25
C ILE A 190 -23.22 -7.84 26.00
N LYS A 191 -22.74 -8.98 25.52
CA LYS A 191 -21.40 -9.13 24.95
C LYS A 191 -21.50 -9.17 23.43
N LEU A 192 -20.59 -8.48 22.74
CA LEU A 192 -20.39 -8.60 21.29
C LEU A 192 -19.10 -9.36 21.04
N CYS A 193 -19.15 -10.48 20.32
CA CYS A 193 -17.98 -11.23 19.87
C CYS A 193 -17.85 -11.08 18.36
N TYR A 194 -16.66 -10.71 17.88
CA TYR A 194 -16.42 -10.38 16.47
C TYR A 194 -15.64 -11.51 15.81
N GLY A 195 -15.84 -11.70 14.50
CA GLY A 195 -14.99 -12.58 13.72
C GLY A 195 -15.01 -12.26 12.23
N GLU A 196 -13.88 -12.49 11.56
CA GLU A 196 -13.83 -12.60 10.10
C GLU A 196 -14.39 -13.95 9.63
N SER A 197 -14.39 -14.96 10.52
CA SER A 197 -15.06 -16.24 10.33
C SER A 197 -16.16 -16.48 11.37
N GLN A 198 -17.11 -17.35 11.04
CA GLN A 198 -18.14 -17.78 11.99
C GLN A 198 -17.50 -18.50 13.21
N ALA A 199 -16.49 -19.33 12.98
CA ALA A 199 -15.77 -20.03 14.04
C ALA A 199 -15.12 -19.06 15.04
N GLU A 200 -14.54 -17.98 14.54
CA GLU A 200 -13.95 -16.92 15.38
C GLU A 200 -15.02 -16.23 16.22
N ALA A 201 -16.12 -15.76 15.62
CA ALA A 201 -17.16 -15.05 16.36
C ALA A 201 -17.84 -15.92 17.43
N LEU A 202 -18.04 -17.21 17.16
CA LEU A 202 -18.69 -18.15 18.10
C LEU A 202 -17.79 -18.57 19.27
N ASP A 203 -16.46 -18.45 19.14
CA ASP A 203 -15.53 -18.79 20.21
C ASP A 203 -15.38 -17.61 21.18
N ILE A 204 -16.36 -17.45 22.08
CA ILE A 204 -16.47 -16.30 22.99
C ILE A 204 -15.26 -16.08 23.92
N ASN A 205 -14.37 -17.06 24.03
CA ASN A 205 -13.18 -16.99 24.88
C ASN A 205 -11.93 -16.64 24.07
N ASN A 206 -11.88 -16.99 22.79
CA ASN A 206 -10.69 -16.85 21.95
C ASN A 206 -10.87 -15.91 20.75
N CYS A 207 -12.10 -15.44 20.46
CA CYS A 207 -12.35 -14.46 19.40
C CYS A 207 -11.40 -13.26 19.54
N TYR A 208 -10.89 -12.78 18.41
CA TYR A 208 -9.81 -11.79 18.43
C TYR A 208 -10.27 -10.46 19.04
N TYR A 209 -11.54 -10.10 18.84
CA TYR A 209 -12.18 -8.97 19.51
C TYR A 209 -13.48 -9.34 20.21
N TRP A 210 -13.72 -8.68 21.34
CA TRP A 210 -15.04 -8.61 21.95
C TRP A 210 -15.24 -7.29 22.69
N GLN A 211 -16.50 -7.01 23.02
CA GLN A 211 -16.86 -5.91 23.92
C GLN A 211 -17.94 -6.38 24.88
N ASP A 212 -17.65 -6.31 26.17
CA ASP A 212 -18.59 -6.65 27.25
C ASP A 212 -19.41 -5.42 27.66
N ASN A 213 -20.49 -5.66 28.42
CA ASN A 213 -21.32 -4.62 29.03
C ASN A 213 -21.89 -3.59 28.04
N VAL A 214 -22.20 -4.01 26.82
CA VAL A 214 -22.81 -3.13 25.82
C VAL A 214 -24.26 -2.86 26.20
N THR A 215 -24.61 -1.58 26.34
CA THR A 215 -25.95 -1.07 26.65
C THR A 215 -26.43 -0.09 25.58
N ALA A 216 -27.70 0.33 25.64
CA ALA A 216 -28.25 1.31 24.71
C ALA A 216 -27.46 2.62 24.75
N GLY A 217 -26.99 3.09 23.58
CA GLY A 217 -26.20 4.32 23.47
C GLY A 217 -24.72 4.19 23.85
N CYS A 218 -24.24 2.98 24.16
CA CYS A 218 -22.82 2.73 24.41
C CYS A 218 -21.99 2.98 23.13
N ALA A 219 -20.84 3.64 23.27
CA ALA A 219 -19.89 3.78 22.17
C ALA A 219 -19.23 2.42 21.87
N ILE A 220 -19.24 2.01 20.61
CA ILE A 220 -18.62 0.77 20.15
C ILE A 220 -17.39 1.10 19.32
N ARG A 221 -16.26 0.50 19.68
CA ARG A 221 -14.97 0.70 19.00
C ARG A 221 -15.03 0.20 17.56
N LYS A 222 -14.37 0.91 16.64
CA LYS A 222 -14.19 0.51 15.25
C LYS A 222 -13.37 -0.79 15.15
N ARG A 223 -13.90 -1.81 14.48
CA ARG A 223 -13.26 -3.12 14.30
C ARG A 223 -13.49 -3.67 12.90
N ALA A 224 -12.64 -4.59 12.48
CA ALA A 224 -12.87 -5.41 11.31
C ALA A 224 -13.63 -6.70 11.68
N PHE A 225 -14.67 -7.04 10.94
CA PHE A 225 -15.47 -8.24 11.16
C PHE A 225 -16.36 -8.54 9.95
N ARG A 226 -16.76 -9.80 9.78
CA ARG A 226 -17.92 -10.19 8.95
C ARG A 226 -19.06 -10.71 9.83
N TYR A 227 -18.72 -11.38 10.92
CA TYR A 227 -19.65 -12.02 11.83
C TYR A 227 -19.65 -11.30 13.18
N ILE A 228 -20.84 -11.15 13.76
CA ILE A 228 -21.02 -10.75 15.15
C ILE A 228 -21.84 -11.83 15.85
N PHE A 229 -21.32 -12.38 16.95
CA PHE A 229 -22.08 -13.26 17.83
C PHE A 229 -22.41 -12.54 19.13
N VAL A 230 -23.68 -12.60 19.53
CA VAL A 230 -24.17 -12.09 20.81
C VAL A 230 -24.60 -13.30 21.63
N PRO A 231 -23.82 -13.75 22.63
CA PRO A 231 -24.22 -14.84 23.52
C PRO A 231 -25.35 -14.40 24.46
N ASP A 232 -26.05 -15.37 25.03
CA ASP A 232 -27.03 -15.20 26.12
C ASP A 232 -28.17 -14.21 25.83
N VAL A 233 -28.57 -14.11 24.55
CA VAL A 233 -29.72 -13.33 24.11
C VAL A 233 -30.70 -14.19 23.33
N VAL A 234 -32.00 -13.93 23.49
CA VAL A 234 -33.03 -14.55 22.66
C VAL A 234 -33.03 -13.92 21.26
N PHE A 235 -33.51 -14.69 20.27
CA PHE A 235 -33.74 -14.17 18.93
C PHE A 235 -34.63 -12.92 18.97
N ASP A 236 -34.32 -11.92 18.16
CA ASP A 236 -34.96 -10.60 18.13
C ASP A 236 -34.82 -9.73 19.39
N ALA A 237 -34.03 -10.10 20.40
CA ALA A 237 -33.78 -9.22 21.56
C ALA A 237 -33.03 -7.93 21.17
N VAL A 238 -32.18 -8.01 20.16
CA VAL A 238 -31.34 -6.91 19.68
C VAL A 238 -31.35 -6.83 18.15
N LYS A 239 -31.28 -5.61 17.63
CA LYS A 239 -30.96 -5.32 16.22
C LYS A 239 -29.57 -4.71 16.15
N ILE A 240 -28.76 -5.19 15.21
CA ILE A 240 -27.41 -4.68 14.94
C ILE A 240 -27.38 -4.06 13.55
N VAL A 241 -26.76 -2.89 13.45
CA VAL A 241 -26.41 -2.22 12.20
C VAL A 241 -24.93 -1.87 12.26
N ALA A 242 -24.22 -2.10 11.17
CA ALA A 242 -22.83 -1.69 11.02
C ALA A 242 -22.71 -0.39 10.23
N TRP A 243 -21.69 0.40 10.58
CA TRP A 243 -21.29 1.61 9.85
C TRP A 243 -19.88 1.39 9.34
N HIS A 244 -19.77 0.93 8.10
CA HIS A 244 -18.50 0.73 7.43
C HIS A 244 -17.88 2.09 7.11
N GLU A 245 -16.62 2.29 7.48
CA GLU A 245 -15.90 3.54 7.25
C GLU A 245 -14.83 3.36 6.18
N PHE A 246 -14.76 4.30 5.23
CA PHE A 246 -13.81 4.27 4.11
C PHE A 246 -13.50 5.67 3.60
N ILE A 247 -12.36 5.84 2.92
CA ILE A 247 -12.08 7.04 2.11
C ILE A 247 -12.61 6.79 0.69
N PRO A 248 -13.52 7.63 0.16
CA PRO A 248 -14.01 7.46 -1.20
C PRO A 248 -12.89 7.51 -2.22
N ARG A 249 -12.96 6.61 -3.20
CA ARG A 249 -12.11 6.63 -4.38
C ARG A 249 -12.96 6.34 -5.61
N ASP A 250 -12.56 6.95 -6.71
CA ASP A 250 -13.07 6.55 -8.01
C ASP A 250 -12.44 5.19 -8.36
N ASN A 251 -13.27 4.16 -8.48
CA ASN A 251 -12.80 2.86 -8.96
C ASN A 251 -12.80 2.87 -10.48
N ILE A 252 -11.60 2.84 -11.07
CA ILE A 252 -11.42 2.98 -12.52
C ILE A 252 -11.26 1.59 -13.18
N ALA A 253 -10.91 0.56 -12.41
CA ALA A 253 -10.64 -0.76 -12.96
C ALA A 253 -11.84 -1.71 -12.89
N SER A 254 -12.06 -2.46 -13.97
CA SER A 254 -13.06 -3.53 -14.03
C SER A 254 -12.57 -4.69 -14.88
N LEU A 255 -13.02 -5.90 -14.55
CA LEU A 255 -12.75 -7.11 -15.33
C LEU A 255 -13.98 -8.00 -15.30
N CYS A 256 -14.50 -8.33 -16.48
CA CYS A 256 -15.55 -9.29 -16.75
C CYS A 256 -15.07 -10.24 -17.85
N CYS A 257 -15.31 -11.53 -17.73
CA CYS A 257 -14.89 -12.52 -18.72
C CYS A 257 -15.90 -13.68 -18.83
N ASP A 258 -15.50 -14.77 -19.48
CA ASP A 258 -16.26 -16.02 -19.57
C ASP A 258 -15.90 -17.03 -18.47
N ASP A 259 -14.88 -16.76 -17.65
CA ASP A 259 -14.51 -17.58 -16.49
C ASP A 259 -15.07 -16.96 -15.18
N PRO A 260 -16.19 -17.47 -14.64
CA PRO A 260 -16.83 -16.90 -13.45
C PRO A 260 -15.95 -17.00 -12.20
N LEU A 261 -15.03 -17.97 -12.13
CA LEU A 261 -14.10 -18.06 -11.01
C LEU A 261 -13.09 -16.92 -11.04
N ILE A 262 -12.58 -16.56 -12.23
CA ILE A 262 -11.66 -15.43 -12.39
C ILE A 262 -12.36 -14.10 -12.08
N GLU A 263 -13.62 -13.92 -12.50
CA GLU A 263 -14.41 -12.74 -12.12
C GLU A 263 -14.57 -12.63 -10.59
N GLN A 264 -14.91 -13.74 -9.93
CA GLN A 264 -15.04 -13.76 -8.47
C GLN A 264 -13.70 -13.48 -7.78
N ILE A 265 -12.60 -14.03 -8.28
CA ILE A 265 -11.24 -13.74 -7.76
C ILE A 265 -10.91 -12.26 -7.91
N TRP A 266 -11.21 -11.65 -9.07
CA TRP A 266 -11.01 -10.22 -9.27
C TRP A 266 -11.80 -9.40 -8.26
N GLN A 267 -13.09 -9.68 -8.10
CA GLN A 267 -13.98 -8.95 -7.17
C GLN A 267 -13.52 -9.06 -5.71
N VAL A 268 -13.16 -10.26 -5.25
CA VAL A 268 -12.67 -10.46 -3.88
C VAL A 268 -11.29 -9.84 -3.68
N SER A 269 -10.43 -9.84 -4.70
CA SER A 269 -9.15 -9.13 -4.65
C SER A 269 -9.35 -7.62 -4.54
N HIS A 270 -10.30 -7.06 -5.31
CA HIS A 270 -10.69 -5.65 -5.22
C HIS A 270 -11.15 -5.30 -3.80
N GLU A 271 -12.09 -6.05 -3.22
CA GLU A 271 -12.59 -5.80 -1.86
C GLU A 271 -11.45 -5.85 -0.83
N THR A 272 -10.58 -6.87 -0.93
CA THR A 272 -9.41 -7.02 -0.05
C THR A 272 -8.49 -5.80 -0.13
N PHE A 273 -8.13 -5.38 -1.35
CA PHE A 273 -7.22 -4.27 -1.55
C PHE A 273 -7.84 -2.94 -1.13
N ALA A 274 -9.14 -2.73 -1.37
CA ALA A 274 -9.86 -1.54 -0.95
C ALA A 274 -9.89 -1.41 0.58
N LEU A 275 -10.19 -2.49 1.30
CA LEU A 275 -10.19 -2.50 2.77
C LEU A 275 -8.82 -2.21 3.38
N CYS A 276 -7.75 -2.66 2.73
CA CYS A 276 -6.36 -2.42 3.14
C CYS A 276 -5.75 -1.11 2.62
N SER A 277 -6.51 -0.32 1.87
CA SER A 277 -6.07 0.93 1.28
C SER A 277 -7.04 2.00 1.72
N ASP A 278 -6.78 2.74 2.77
CA ASP A 278 -7.60 3.90 3.17
C ASP A 278 -6.71 5.15 3.16
N LEU A 279 -6.23 5.60 4.32
CA LEU A 279 -5.30 6.70 4.37
C LEU A 279 -3.91 6.27 3.91
N PHE A 280 -3.52 5.06 4.27
CA PHE A 280 -2.29 4.39 3.93
C PHE A 280 -2.59 3.00 3.40
N PHE A 281 -1.61 2.37 2.75
CA PHE A 281 -1.59 0.93 2.64
C PHE A 281 -1.26 0.33 4.01
N ILE A 282 -2.11 -0.56 4.49
CA ILE A 282 -1.88 -1.37 5.69
C ILE A 282 -1.81 -2.85 5.31
N ASP A 283 -1.23 -3.68 6.16
CA ASP A 283 -1.17 -5.13 5.97
C ASP A 283 -2.58 -5.75 5.90
N GLY A 284 -3.39 -5.55 6.93
CA GLY A 284 -4.70 -6.17 7.08
C GLY A 284 -5.60 -5.37 8.02
N VAL A 285 -6.91 -5.59 7.95
CA VAL A 285 -7.88 -4.78 8.71
C VAL A 285 -8.17 -5.29 10.12
N LYS A 286 -7.83 -6.55 10.43
CA LYS A 286 -8.00 -7.17 11.76
C LYS A 286 -6.73 -7.14 12.61
N ARG A 287 -5.76 -8.03 12.38
CA ARG A 287 -4.72 -8.30 13.38
C ARG A 287 -3.76 -7.12 13.58
N ASP A 288 -2.93 -6.76 12.61
CA ASP A 288 -1.90 -5.73 12.83
C ASP A 288 -2.42 -4.33 12.51
N ARG A 289 -3.00 -4.11 11.33
CA ARG A 289 -3.54 -2.79 10.91
C ARG A 289 -2.46 -1.71 10.86
N TRP A 290 -1.24 -2.11 10.55
CA TRP A 290 -0.07 -1.28 10.56
C TRP A 290 0.45 -1.03 9.15
N ILE A 291 1.28 -0.01 9.04
CA ILE A 291 1.95 0.32 7.80
C ILE A 291 3.27 -0.46 7.75
N TRP A 292 3.26 -1.58 7.02
CA TRP A 292 4.41 -2.45 6.81
C TRP A 292 5.07 -2.19 5.45
N SER A 293 6.40 -2.08 5.42
CA SER A 293 7.13 -1.73 4.18
C SER A 293 7.03 -2.80 3.09
N GLY A 294 7.09 -4.08 3.46
CA GLY A 294 6.92 -5.20 2.52
C GLY A 294 5.56 -5.16 1.82
N ASP A 295 4.48 -5.09 2.60
CA ASP A 295 3.11 -4.93 2.10
C ASP A 295 2.98 -3.70 1.22
N ALA A 296 3.46 -2.55 1.70
CA ALA A 296 3.41 -1.31 0.94
C ALA A 296 4.11 -1.41 -0.41
N TRP A 297 5.21 -2.18 -0.53
CA TRP A 297 5.89 -2.39 -1.80
C TRP A 297 5.07 -3.21 -2.79
N GLN A 298 4.31 -4.22 -2.33
CA GLN A 298 3.34 -4.90 -3.19
C GLN A 298 2.15 -4.03 -3.54
N CYS A 299 1.64 -3.27 -2.57
CA CYS A 299 0.50 -2.39 -2.80
C CYS A 299 0.79 -1.35 -3.89
N THR A 300 2.01 -0.79 -3.96
CA THR A 300 2.35 0.12 -5.06
C THR A 300 2.50 -0.55 -6.42
N LEU A 301 2.75 -1.87 -6.46
CA LEU A 301 2.70 -2.65 -7.71
C LEU A 301 1.26 -2.95 -8.13
N ILE A 302 0.36 -3.21 -7.18
CA ILE A 302 -1.06 -3.48 -7.42
C ILE A 302 -1.82 -2.19 -7.80
N ASN A 303 -1.53 -1.07 -7.15
CA ASN A 303 -2.26 0.20 -7.29
C ASN A 303 -2.47 0.68 -8.75
N PRO A 304 -1.48 0.60 -9.67
CA PRO A 304 -1.67 0.96 -11.08
C PRO A 304 -2.74 0.13 -11.82
N TYR A 305 -3.16 -1.00 -11.28
CA TYR A 305 -4.13 -1.92 -11.88
C TYR A 305 -5.49 -1.87 -11.20
N LEU A 306 -5.69 -0.93 -10.26
CA LEU A 306 -6.99 -0.73 -9.60
C LEU A 306 -7.37 0.74 -9.47
N PHE A 307 -6.75 1.47 -8.54
CA PHE A 307 -7.13 2.85 -8.21
C PHE A 307 -6.31 3.89 -8.96
N PHE A 308 -5.04 3.59 -9.25
CA PHE A 308 -4.06 4.58 -9.71
C PHE A 308 -3.93 5.78 -8.76
N ASP A 309 -4.07 5.55 -7.45
CA ASP A 309 -4.04 6.63 -6.45
C ASP A 309 -2.58 7.01 -6.15
N GLU A 310 -2.10 8.11 -6.72
CA GLU A 310 -0.74 8.60 -6.45
C GLU A 310 -0.57 9.09 -5.00
N ALA A 311 -1.64 9.60 -4.39
CA ALA A 311 -1.59 10.24 -3.10
C ALA A 311 -1.40 9.21 -1.98
N ILE A 312 -2.06 8.05 -2.04
CA ILE A 312 -1.82 6.96 -1.07
C ILE A 312 -0.39 6.41 -1.15
N ASN A 313 0.22 6.34 -2.35
CA ASN A 313 1.64 5.99 -2.50
C ASN A 313 2.52 6.99 -1.74
N ARG A 314 2.34 8.31 -2.00
CA ARG A 314 3.11 9.37 -1.33
C ARG A 314 2.95 9.33 0.18
N ARG A 315 1.69 9.24 0.67
CA ARG A 315 1.38 9.17 2.10
C ARG A 315 2.07 7.99 2.77
N THR A 316 1.96 6.81 2.18
CA THR A 316 2.54 5.58 2.72
C THR A 316 4.07 5.62 2.74
N LEU A 317 4.70 6.11 1.65
CA LEU A 317 6.16 6.22 1.55
C LEU A 317 6.74 7.20 2.58
N LEU A 318 6.11 8.37 2.76
CA LEU A 318 6.53 9.36 3.75
C LEU A 318 6.30 8.85 5.19
N ALA A 319 5.18 8.18 5.44
CA ALA A 319 4.86 7.57 6.73
C ALA A 319 5.90 6.53 7.17
N LEU A 320 6.26 5.61 6.27
CA LEU A 320 7.26 4.56 6.52
C LEU A 320 8.65 5.14 6.79
N ARG A 321 9.03 6.18 6.05
CA ARG A 321 10.37 6.76 6.15
C ARG A 321 10.60 7.53 7.44
N GLY A 322 9.59 8.26 7.90
CA GLY A 322 9.72 9.15 9.04
C GLY A 322 10.77 10.27 8.82
N ARG A 323 11.37 10.71 9.92
CA ARG A 323 12.35 11.80 10.01
C ARG A 323 13.72 11.28 10.43
N ASP A 324 14.74 12.04 10.07
CA ASP A 324 16.09 11.86 10.60
C ASP A 324 16.22 12.37 12.05
N PRO A 325 17.16 11.83 12.85
CA PRO A 325 18.06 10.72 12.51
C PRO A 325 17.36 9.36 12.54
N ILE A 326 17.73 8.47 11.61
CA ILE A 326 17.24 7.08 11.58
C ILE A 326 17.74 6.33 12.81
N ARG A 327 16.82 5.66 13.51
CA ARG A 327 17.11 4.94 14.76
C ARG A 327 17.12 3.43 14.63
N GLN A 328 16.50 2.90 13.58
CA GLN A 328 16.26 1.47 13.35
C GLN A 328 15.90 1.24 11.89
N HIS A 329 15.99 -0.01 11.43
CA HIS A 329 15.39 -0.43 10.17
C HIS A 329 13.87 -0.22 10.16
N MET A 330 13.28 -0.10 8.97
CA MET A 330 11.84 0.05 8.83
C MET A 330 11.14 -1.19 9.36
N ASN A 331 10.21 -0.97 10.29
CA ASN A 331 9.54 -2.05 11.03
C ASN A 331 10.51 -3.05 11.69
N THR A 332 11.76 -2.66 11.99
CA THR A 332 12.87 -3.52 12.49
C THR A 332 13.46 -4.52 11.48
N ILE A 333 13.01 -4.47 10.22
CA ILE A 333 13.35 -5.47 9.19
C ILE A 333 14.34 -4.90 8.18
N VAL A 334 15.46 -5.60 7.96
CA VAL A 334 16.55 -5.15 7.08
C VAL A 334 16.08 -5.01 5.64
N ASP A 335 15.47 -6.08 5.10
CA ASP A 335 14.95 -6.11 3.74
C ASP A 335 13.86 -5.04 3.51
N TYR A 336 13.07 -4.68 4.52
CA TYR A 336 12.01 -3.68 4.42
C TYR A 336 12.56 -2.25 4.21
N SER A 337 13.73 -1.94 4.77
CA SER A 337 14.44 -0.70 4.46
C SER A 337 14.90 -0.64 2.99
N LEU A 338 15.34 -1.77 2.42
CA LEU A 338 15.76 -1.85 1.01
C LEU A 338 14.55 -1.79 0.07
N LEU A 339 13.46 -2.46 0.45
CA LEU A 339 12.20 -2.42 -0.29
C LEU A 339 11.62 -1.01 -0.38
N TRP A 340 11.72 -0.21 0.69
CA TRP A 340 11.24 1.18 0.65
C TRP A 340 11.93 2.01 -0.44
N ILE A 341 13.25 1.83 -0.63
CA ILE A 341 14.00 2.52 -1.68
C ILE A 341 13.48 2.11 -3.06
N SER A 342 13.32 0.81 -3.27
CA SER A 342 12.74 0.26 -4.50
C SER A 342 11.29 0.72 -4.73
N ASN A 343 10.55 0.95 -3.65
CA ASN A 343 9.17 1.41 -3.68
C ASN A 343 9.03 2.85 -4.19
N VAL A 344 10.03 3.69 -3.93
CA VAL A 344 10.10 5.04 -4.50
C VAL A 344 10.17 4.99 -6.04
N GLU A 345 10.92 4.04 -6.60
CA GLU A 345 10.95 3.80 -8.05
C GLU A 345 9.59 3.33 -8.59
N ASN A 346 8.90 2.41 -7.90
CA ASN A 346 7.56 1.96 -8.31
C ASN A 346 6.58 3.13 -8.42
N HIS A 347 6.59 4.05 -7.42
CA HIS A 347 5.79 5.26 -7.49
C HIS A 347 6.16 6.09 -8.71
N TYR A 348 7.45 6.35 -8.96
CA TYR A 348 7.89 7.11 -10.12
C TYR A 348 7.48 6.47 -11.46
N LEU A 349 7.62 5.15 -11.61
CA LEU A 349 7.19 4.45 -12.82
C LEU A 349 5.69 4.60 -13.08
N MET A 350 4.87 4.58 -12.01
CA MET A 350 3.43 4.81 -12.09
C MET A 350 3.10 6.26 -12.43
N SER A 351 3.70 7.24 -11.74
CA SER A 351 3.24 8.64 -11.72
C SER A 351 4.06 9.60 -12.58
N ASN A 352 5.33 9.30 -12.87
CA ASN A 352 6.32 10.28 -13.33
C ASN A 352 6.46 11.52 -12.40
N ASP A 353 6.20 11.35 -11.09
CA ASP A 353 6.26 12.45 -10.11
C ASP A 353 7.71 12.77 -9.72
N VAL A 354 8.42 13.46 -10.61
CA VAL A 354 9.80 13.92 -10.39
C VAL A 354 9.89 14.90 -9.21
N THR A 355 8.83 15.65 -8.94
CA THR A 355 8.76 16.58 -7.81
C THR A 355 8.85 15.82 -6.49
N PHE A 356 8.08 14.73 -6.35
CA PHE A 356 8.17 13.85 -5.19
C PHE A 356 9.54 13.20 -5.08
N ILE A 357 10.14 12.73 -6.19
CA ILE A 357 11.50 12.17 -6.17
C ILE A 357 12.52 13.17 -5.63
N ARG A 358 12.49 14.42 -6.10
CA ARG A 358 13.36 15.50 -5.59
C ARG A 358 13.15 15.75 -4.09
N GLN A 359 11.89 15.69 -3.64
CA GLN A 359 11.54 15.89 -2.23
C GLN A 359 12.09 14.77 -1.33
N VAL A 360 11.98 13.51 -1.74
CA VAL A 360 12.37 12.36 -0.90
C VAL A 360 13.82 11.94 -1.09
N PHE A 361 14.49 12.34 -2.17
CA PHE A 361 15.87 11.95 -2.47
C PHE A 361 16.84 12.16 -1.28
N PRO A 362 16.83 13.30 -0.55
CA PRO A 362 17.68 13.47 0.63
C PRO A 362 17.44 12.40 1.71
N GLN A 363 16.19 11.96 1.90
CA GLN A 363 15.83 10.90 2.85
C GLN A 363 16.28 9.51 2.37
N MET A 364 16.32 9.29 1.06
CA MET A 364 16.90 8.07 0.46
C MET A 364 18.42 8.04 0.67
N VAL A 365 19.10 9.17 0.48
CA VAL A 365 20.53 9.31 0.73
C VAL A 365 20.86 9.00 2.18
N SER A 366 20.17 9.64 3.14
CA SER A 366 20.45 9.40 4.57
C SER A 366 20.14 7.96 5.00
N LEU A 367 19.16 7.29 4.37
CA LEU A 367 18.92 5.86 4.58
C LEU A 367 20.08 5.00 4.07
N MET A 368 20.56 5.23 2.85
CA MET A 368 21.71 4.48 2.32
C MET A 368 23.02 4.76 3.06
N GLU A 369 23.20 5.95 3.60
CA GLU A 369 24.31 6.28 4.50
C GLU A 369 24.20 5.55 5.84
N TRP A 370 23.00 5.44 6.38
CA TRP A 370 22.74 4.70 7.61
C TRP A 370 22.97 3.19 7.42
N LEU A 371 22.49 2.61 6.31
CA LEU A 371 22.69 1.20 5.94
C LEU A 371 24.16 0.86 5.63
N GLN A 372 24.97 1.83 5.17
CA GLN A 372 26.39 1.61 4.88
C GLN A 372 27.21 1.13 6.09
N ARG A 373 26.73 1.33 7.32
CA ARG A 373 27.39 0.84 8.54
C ARG A 373 27.25 -0.68 8.73
N ASP A 374 26.38 -1.30 7.95
CA ASP A 374 26.06 -2.72 7.97
C ASP A 374 26.53 -3.41 6.68
N ILE A 375 27.17 -2.65 5.78
CA ILE A 375 27.78 -3.15 4.55
C ILE A 375 29.26 -3.45 4.81
N ASP A 376 29.68 -4.67 4.51
CA ASP A 376 31.06 -5.12 4.69
C ASP A 376 32.00 -4.73 3.52
N GLU A 377 33.26 -5.16 3.59
CA GLU A 377 34.27 -4.91 2.55
C GLU A 377 33.98 -5.60 1.20
N GLN A 378 33.11 -6.61 1.20
CA GLN A 378 32.62 -7.30 -0.01
C GLN A 378 31.39 -6.58 -0.59
N GLY A 379 30.90 -5.52 0.07
CA GLY A 379 29.72 -4.79 -0.34
C GLY A 379 28.41 -5.46 0.08
N PHE A 380 28.45 -6.52 0.89
CA PHE A 380 27.26 -7.21 1.36
C PHE A 380 26.69 -6.54 2.60
N ILE A 381 25.36 -6.35 2.62
CA ILE A 381 24.64 -5.97 3.83
C ILE A 381 24.44 -7.20 4.71
N ARG A 382 24.62 -7.02 6.02
CA ARG A 382 24.50 -8.07 7.03
C ARG A 382 23.65 -7.57 8.20
N GLY A 383 22.63 -8.32 8.58
CA GLY A 383 21.87 -8.04 9.78
C GLY A 383 22.74 -8.12 11.04
N LYS A 384 22.49 -7.23 12.00
CA LYS A 384 23.14 -7.20 13.32
C LYS A 384 22.23 -7.81 14.38
N GLU A 385 22.78 -7.96 15.59
CA GLU A 385 21.98 -8.36 16.75
C GLU A 385 20.83 -7.37 16.96
N GLY A 386 19.60 -7.89 16.99
CA GLY A 386 18.37 -7.11 17.12
C GLY A 386 17.69 -6.76 15.79
N ASP A 387 18.38 -6.92 14.66
CA ASP A 387 17.76 -6.77 13.34
C ASP A 387 17.00 -8.04 12.95
N TRP A 388 15.93 -7.86 12.21
CA TRP A 388 15.19 -8.97 11.60
C TRP A 388 15.49 -9.06 10.10
N ILE A 389 16.16 -10.14 9.71
CA ILE A 389 16.22 -10.56 8.29
C ILE A 389 14.96 -11.36 8.01
N PHE A 390 13.98 -10.80 7.32
CA PHE A 390 12.69 -11.44 7.07
C PHE A 390 12.71 -12.26 5.78
N ILE A 391 12.75 -11.60 4.62
CA ILE A 391 12.58 -12.17 3.27
C ILE A 391 11.20 -12.83 3.05
N ASP A 392 10.91 -13.89 3.80
CA ASP A 392 9.66 -14.65 3.74
C ASP A 392 9.51 -15.54 4.99
N TRP A 393 8.30 -16.06 5.22
CA TRP A 393 8.03 -17.11 6.21
C TRP A 393 8.45 -18.49 5.66
N ALA A 394 9.75 -18.66 5.41
CA ALA A 394 10.33 -19.87 4.86
C ALA A 394 11.64 -20.25 5.58
N GLU A 395 12.01 -21.54 5.50
CA GLU A 395 13.31 -22.02 5.96
C GLU A 395 14.41 -21.56 4.98
N ILE A 396 15.07 -20.45 5.33
CA ILE A 396 16.18 -19.86 4.59
C ILE A 396 17.39 -19.84 5.50
N ASP A 397 18.56 -20.20 4.97
CA ASP A 397 19.81 -20.02 5.68
C ASP A 397 20.15 -18.53 5.82
N LYS A 398 19.99 -18.03 7.05
CA LYS A 398 20.28 -16.63 7.41
C LYS A 398 21.66 -16.46 8.07
N THR A 399 22.57 -17.43 7.87
CA THR A 399 23.94 -17.34 8.40
C THR A 399 24.71 -16.28 7.62
N GLY A 400 24.99 -15.17 8.29
CA GLY A 400 25.76 -14.05 7.77
C GLY A 400 25.15 -13.41 6.52
N ALA A 401 25.87 -13.33 5.38
CA ALA A 401 25.34 -12.64 4.20
C ALA A 401 24.29 -13.48 3.46
N VAL A 402 23.05 -12.99 3.39
CA VAL A 402 21.93 -13.68 2.74
C VAL A 402 21.76 -13.18 1.31
N CYS A 403 21.82 -14.07 0.31
CA CYS A 403 21.82 -13.71 -1.11
C CYS A 403 20.62 -12.83 -1.50
N ALA A 404 19.42 -13.15 -0.99
CA ALA A 404 18.20 -12.41 -1.30
C ALA A 404 18.27 -10.94 -0.86
N GLU A 405 18.87 -10.64 0.30
CA GLU A 405 19.10 -9.24 0.72
C GLU A 405 20.09 -8.52 -0.18
N GLN A 406 21.09 -9.24 -0.71
CA GLN A 406 22.08 -8.65 -1.61
C GLN A 406 21.45 -8.30 -2.95
N MET A 407 20.51 -9.12 -3.45
CA MET A 407 19.71 -8.80 -4.64
C MET A 407 18.85 -7.55 -4.42
N LEU A 408 18.24 -7.40 -3.23
CA LEU A 408 17.49 -6.20 -2.85
C LEU A 408 18.39 -4.97 -2.73
N LEU A 409 19.59 -5.10 -2.16
CA LEU A 409 20.57 -4.03 -2.06
C LEU A 409 21.07 -3.60 -3.46
N LEU A 410 21.31 -4.55 -4.36
CA LEU A 410 21.68 -4.28 -5.74
C LEU A 410 20.58 -3.49 -6.46
N LYS A 411 19.31 -3.90 -6.30
CA LYS A 411 18.17 -3.14 -6.80
C LYS A 411 18.13 -1.73 -6.20
N ALA A 412 18.31 -1.60 -4.89
CA ALA A 412 18.33 -0.30 -4.21
C ALA A 412 19.43 0.63 -4.76
N TRP A 413 20.64 0.13 -5.06
CA TRP A 413 21.69 0.95 -5.68
C TRP A 413 21.32 1.42 -7.09
N HIS A 414 20.69 0.58 -7.91
CA HIS A 414 20.18 1.00 -9.21
C HIS A 414 19.07 2.05 -9.07
N THR A 415 18.16 1.89 -8.11
CA THR A 415 17.12 2.87 -7.81
C THR A 415 17.73 4.20 -7.34
N MET A 416 18.76 4.18 -6.49
CA MET A 416 19.48 5.38 -6.08
C MET A 416 20.11 6.12 -7.26
N ALA A 417 20.71 5.40 -8.21
CA ALA A 417 21.27 6.00 -9.42
C ALA A 417 20.18 6.69 -10.27
N LEU A 418 19.03 6.04 -10.45
CA LEU A 418 17.89 6.63 -11.14
C LEU A 418 17.40 7.90 -10.43
N CYS A 419 17.12 7.82 -9.13
CA CYS A 419 16.62 8.95 -8.35
C CYS A 419 17.63 10.09 -8.24
N ALA A 420 18.94 9.80 -8.19
CA ALA A 420 19.99 10.82 -8.23
C ALA A 420 19.93 11.62 -9.52
N LYS A 421 19.78 10.96 -10.67
CA LYS A 421 19.63 11.63 -11.97
C LYS A 421 18.38 12.53 -12.00
N LEU A 422 17.25 12.05 -11.49
CA LEU A 422 15.99 12.80 -11.43
C LEU A 422 16.05 13.98 -10.46
N ALA A 423 16.89 13.86 -9.42
CA ALA A 423 17.15 14.90 -8.44
C ALA A 423 18.32 15.83 -8.81
N ASP A 424 18.80 15.77 -10.06
CA ASP A 424 19.92 16.58 -10.55
C ASP A 424 21.24 16.38 -9.77
N ALA A 425 21.42 15.19 -9.18
CA ALA A 425 22.62 14.75 -8.46
C ALA A 425 23.44 13.72 -9.28
N ASN A 426 24.68 13.44 -8.86
CA ASN A 426 25.57 12.52 -9.58
C ASN A 426 25.20 11.04 -9.33
N PRO A 427 24.83 10.26 -10.37
CA PRO A 427 24.46 8.85 -10.21
C PRO A 427 25.65 7.87 -10.14
N GLU A 428 26.84 8.27 -10.60
CA GLU A 428 28.00 7.38 -10.78
C GLU A 428 28.45 6.63 -9.52
N PRO A 429 28.46 7.24 -8.30
CA PRO A 429 28.83 6.51 -7.09
C PRO A 429 27.92 5.31 -6.79
N TYR A 430 26.62 5.44 -7.09
CA TYR A 430 25.64 4.37 -6.88
C TYR A 430 25.79 3.27 -7.93
N LEU A 431 25.99 3.63 -9.20
CA LEU A 431 26.25 2.67 -10.28
C LEU A 431 27.54 1.88 -10.04
N LYS A 432 28.60 2.53 -9.54
CA LYS A 432 29.84 1.85 -9.19
C LYS A 432 29.61 0.77 -8.11
N ARG A 433 28.91 1.12 -7.03
CA ARG A 433 28.56 0.18 -5.95
C ARG A 433 27.69 -0.98 -6.45
N ALA A 434 26.70 -0.69 -7.29
CA ALA A 434 25.88 -1.73 -7.93
C ALA A 434 26.74 -2.72 -8.74
N ASN A 435 27.65 -2.21 -9.58
CA ASN A 435 28.51 -3.04 -10.41
C ASN A 435 29.51 -3.89 -9.59
N GLU A 436 30.04 -3.35 -8.50
CA GLU A 436 30.93 -4.09 -7.58
C GLU A 436 30.15 -5.18 -6.82
N LEU A 437 28.98 -4.83 -6.28
CA LEU A 437 28.09 -5.77 -5.60
C LEU A 437 27.64 -6.91 -6.52
N ALA A 438 27.21 -6.62 -7.75
CA ALA A 438 26.78 -7.64 -8.71
C ALA A 438 27.87 -8.68 -8.98
N LYS A 439 29.13 -8.26 -9.12
CA LYS A 439 30.26 -9.18 -9.30
C LYS A 439 30.48 -10.06 -8.08
N ASN A 440 30.36 -9.50 -6.88
CA ASN A 440 30.55 -10.25 -5.65
C ASN A 440 29.37 -11.20 -5.39
N ILE A 441 28.14 -10.80 -5.71
CA ILE A 441 26.98 -11.70 -5.65
C ILE A 441 27.24 -12.95 -6.51
N ASP A 442 27.65 -12.75 -7.76
CA ASP A 442 28.00 -13.85 -8.65
C ASP A 442 29.16 -14.70 -8.13
N ALA A 443 30.22 -14.08 -7.62
CA ALA A 443 31.40 -14.81 -7.17
C ALA A 443 31.15 -15.68 -5.93
N PHE A 444 30.24 -15.27 -5.04
CA PHE A 444 30.02 -15.95 -3.75
C PHE A 444 28.76 -16.80 -3.70
N PHE A 445 27.70 -16.43 -4.44
CA PHE A 445 26.40 -17.10 -4.34
C PHE A 445 26.00 -17.89 -5.57
N TRP A 446 26.59 -17.66 -6.75
CA TRP A 446 26.27 -18.47 -7.92
C TRP A 446 26.98 -19.82 -7.85
N ASP A 447 26.19 -20.90 -7.78
CA ASP A 447 26.70 -22.26 -7.84
C ASP A 447 26.53 -22.80 -9.27
N GLU A 448 27.64 -23.01 -9.99
CA GLU A 448 27.62 -23.50 -11.38
C GLU A 448 27.11 -24.95 -11.50
N ALA A 449 27.31 -25.79 -10.49
CA ALA A 449 26.87 -27.19 -10.53
C ALA A 449 25.35 -27.27 -10.37
N GLN A 450 24.81 -26.51 -9.42
CA GLN A 450 23.39 -26.39 -9.15
C GLN A 450 22.69 -25.53 -10.22
N GLY A 451 23.38 -24.57 -10.83
CA GLY A 451 22.83 -23.64 -11.81
C GLY A 451 21.86 -22.65 -11.18
N ALA A 452 22.15 -22.20 -9.96
CA ALA A 452 21.29 -21.34 -9.16
C ALA A 452 22.10 -20.49 -8.18
N TYR A 453 21.47 -19.45 -7.64
CA TYR A 453 21.97 -18.76 -6.47
C TYR A 453 21.60 -19.53 -5.20
N ILE A 454 22.58 -19.72 -4.31
CA ILE A 454 22.38 -20.29 -2.96
C ILE A 454 21.97 -19.19 -1.96
N ASP A 455 21.33 -19.57 -0.86
CA ASP A 455 20.88 -18.62 0.16
C ASP A 455 22.02 -18.02 1.00
N SER A 456 22.95 -18.86 1.47
CA SER A 456 24.18 -18.48 2.16
C SER A 456 25.32 -19.45 1.84
N TYR A 457 26.52 -18.90 1.66
CA TYR A 457 27.77 -19.66 1.50
C TYR A 457 28.51 -19.89 2.82
N GLU A 458 28.23 -19.09 3.86
CA GLU A 458 29.05 -19.05 5.08
C GLU A 458 28.75 -20.21 6.04
N SER A 459 27.54 -20.76 5.99
CA SER A 459 27.21 -21.99 6.72
C SER A 459 27.83 -23.24 6.09
N GLY A 460 28.25 -23.16 4.82
CA GLY A 460 28.65 -24.29 4.00
C GLY A 460 27.49 -25.21 3.57
N ARG A 461 26.23 -24.89 3.91
CA ARG A 461 25.06 -25.67 3.48
C ARG A 461 24.75 -25.47 2.00
N ASN A 462 24.97 -24.25 1.50
CA ASN A 462 24.79 -23.88 0.10
C ASN A 462 23.39 -24.28 -0.43
N ASN A 463 22.34 -24.02 0.36
CA ASN A 463 20.99 -24.42 -0.02
C ASN A 463 20.51 -23.54 -1.18
N VAL A 464 19.78 -24.13 -2.11
CA VAL A 464 19.07 -23.37 -3.15
C VAL A 464 17.64 -23.12 -2.70
N THR A 465 17.33 -21.86 -2.44
CA THR A 465 15.97 -21.37 -2.21
C THR A 465 15.48 -20.55 -3.41
N ARG A 466 14.16 -20.40 -3.54
CA ARG A 466 13.57 -19.67 -4.68
C ARG A 466 13.81 -18.16 -4.60
N HIS A 467 13.97 -17.60 -3.41
CA HIS A 467 13.89 -16.15 -3.14
C HIS A 467 14.93 -15.32 -3.89
N ALA A 468 16.22 -15.63 -3.74
CA ALA A 468 17.30 -14.90 -4.43
C ALA A 468 17.22 -15.07 -5.95
N ASN A 469 16.87 -16.26 -6.40
CA ASN A 469 16.69 -16.59 -7.81
C ASN A 469 15.51 -15.82 -8.44
N ILE A 470 14.38 -15.73 -7.74
CA ILE A 470 13.23 -14.90 -8.14
C ILE A 470 13.64 -13.44 -8.27
N PHE A 471 14.33 -12.87 -7.27
CA PHE A 471 14.80 -11.48 -7.35
C PHE A 471 15.80 -11.27 -8.50
N ALA A 472 16.72 -12.20 -8.73
CA ALA A 472 17.65 -12.13 -9.86
C ALA A 472 16.93 -12.04 -11.21
N LEU A 473 15.83 -12.77 -11.39
CA LEU A 473 15.01 -12.73 -12.60
C LEU A 473 14.15 -11.47 -12.68
N MET A 474 13.47 -11.12 -11.59
CA MET A 474 12.52 -10.00 -11.54
C MET A 474 13.19 -8.63 -11.73
N PHE A 475 14.44 -8.50 -11.28
CA PHE A 475 15.27 -7.30 -11.44
C PHE A 475 16.16 -7.34 -12.69
N ASP A 476 15.99 -8.34 -13.57
CA ASP A 476 16.76 -8.51 -14.81
C ASP A 476 18.30 -8.52 -14.58
N LEU A 477 18.75 -9.17 -13.50
CA LEU A 477 20.15 -9.21 -13.06
C LEU A 477 20.98 -10.32 -13.74
N VAL A 478 20.34 -11.19 -14.52
CA VAL A 478 20.99 -12.34 -15.16
C VAL A 478 20.82 -12.33 -16.68
N SER A 479 21.78 -12.95 -17.37
CA SER A 479 21.69 -13.16 -18.83
C SER A 479 20.48 -14.04 -19.21
N PRO A 480 19.97 -13.96 -20.45
CA PRO A 480 18.90 -14.84 -20.94
C PRO A 480 19.21 -16.33 -20.75
N LYS A 481 20.45 -16.75 -20.96
CA LYS A 481 20.86 -18.15 -20.75
C LYS A 481 20.74 -18.57 -19.27
N ARG A 482 21.19 -17.72 -18.34
CA ARG A 482 21.04 -18.01 -16.90
C ARG A 482 19.58 -17.97 -16.46
N ARG A 483 18.77 -17.07 -17.04
CA ARG A 483 17.32 -17.05 -16.83
C ARG A 483 16.70 -18.41 -17.12
N ASP A 484 16.96 -18.97 -18.31
CA ASP A 484 16.39 -20.26 -18.70
C ASP A 484 16.80 -21.39 -17.73
N ILE A 485 18.07 -21.39 -17.31
CA ILE A 485 18.59 -22.37 -16.32
C ILE A 485 17.88 -22.22 -14.97
N ILE A 486 17.74 -21.01 -14.44
CA ILE A 486 17.08 -20.76 -13.16
C ILE A 486 15.60 -21.15 -13.23
N VAL A 487 14.90 -20.82 -14.33
CA VAL A 487 13.49 -21.19 -14.52
C VAL A 487 13.35 -22.72 -14.47
N GLU A 488 14.16 -23.45 -15.22
CA GLU A 488 14.11 -24.92 -15.27
C GLU A 488 14.49 -25.54 -13.91
N ARG A 489 15.63 -25.14 -13.32
CA ARG A 489 16.22 -25.81 -12.17
C ARG A 489 15.68 -25.35 -10.82
N VAL A 490 15.04 -24.19 -10.75
CA VAL A 490 14.56 -23.60 -9.49
C VAL A 490 13.05 -23.43 -9.50
N LEU A 491 12.50 -22.64 -10.43
CA LEU A 491 11.08 -22.27 -10.39
C LEU A 491 10.16 -23.42 -10.81
N LEU A 492 10.55 -24.18 -11.82
CA LEU A 492 9.79 -25.33 -12.33
C LEU A 492 10.23 -26.66 -11.69
N ASN A 493 11.15 -26.62 -10.72
CA ASN A 493 11.66 -27.78 -10.03
C ASN A 493 10.94 -27.98 -8.69
N ASP A 494 10.15 -29.06 -8.59
CA ASP A 494 9.38 -29.41 -7.39
C ASP A 494 10.27 -29.92 -6.24
N ALA A 495 11.54 -30.26 -6.51
CA ALA A 495 12.50 -30.63 -5.46
C ALA A 495 12.99 -29.43 -4.65
N ILE A 496 12.82 -28.19 -5.17
CA ILE A 496 13.05 -26.97 -4.40
C ILE A 496 11.80 -26.67 -3.59
N ALA A 497 11.98 -26.31 -2.32
CA ALA A 497 10.87 -25.98 -1.42
C ALA A 497 9.94 -24.92 -2.05
N GLN A 498 8.64 -25.20 -2.04
CA GLN A 498 7.62 -24.31 -2.59
C GLN A 498 7.35 -23.15 -1.64
N ILE A 499 6.94 -22.03 -2.20
CA ILE A 499 6.43 -20.90 -1.41
C ILE A 499 4.99 -21.21 -0.97
N VAL A 500 4.71 -20.92 0.30
CA VAL A 500 3.40 -21.17 0.94
C VAL A 500 2.70 -19.88 1.38
N THR A 501 3.37 -18.73 1.31
CA THR A 501 2.81 -17.42 1.64
C THR A 501 2.29 -16.71 0.37
N PRO A 502 1.12 -16.04 0.40
CA PRO A 502 0.69 -15.14 -0.66
C PRO A 502 1.73 -14.05 -0.96
N TRP A 503 2.43 -13.56 0.08
CA TRP A 503 3.55 -12.62 -0.02
C TRP A 503 4.52 -12.98 -1.13
N PHE A 504 5.25 -14.09 -1.00
CA PHE A 504 6.30 -14.39 -1.97
C PHE A 504 5.76 -15.12 -3.21
N THR A 505 4.56 -15.73 -3.10
CA THR A 505 3.84 -16.31 -4.25
C THR A 505 3.59 -15.24 -5.30
N PHE A 506 3.30 -13.99 -4.91
CA PHE A 506 3.20 -12.87 -5.84
C PHE A 506 4.44 -12.76 -6.76
N PHE A 507 5.66 -12.75 -6.20
CA PHE A 507 6.89 -12.54 -6.97
C PHE A 507 7.26 -13.75 -7.81
N GLU A 508 6.98 -14.95 -7.30
CA GLU A 508 7.12 -16.18 -8.07
C GLU A 508 6.23 -16.15 -9.32
N LEU A 509 4.95 -15.79 -9.15
CA LEU A 509 3.99 -15.72 -10.27
C LEU A 509 4.31 -14.58 -11.23
N ASP A 510 4.73 -13.41 -10.74
CA ASP A 510 5.27 -12.33 -11.57
C ASP A 510 6.40 -12.83 -12.48
N THR A 511 7.36 -13.52 -11.87
CA THR A 511 8.55 -14.04 -12.55
C THR A 511 8.20 -15.12 -13.56
N LEU A 512 7.30 -16.03 -13.21
CA LEU A 512 6.79 -17.07 -14.11
C LEU A 512 6.08 -16.45 -15.33
N CYS A 513 5.26 -15.42 -15.14
CA CYS A 513 4.64 -14.68 -16.25
C CYS A 513 5.69 -14.01 -17.16
N ARG A 514 6.72 -13.38 -16.60
CA ARG A 514 7.85 -12.81 -17.38
C ARG A 514 8.60 -13.86 -18.21
N CYS A 515 8.56 -15.12 -17.78
CA CYS A 515 9.20 -16.26 -18.43
C CYS A 515 8.25 -17.06 -19.33
N GLY A 516 7.07 -16.51 -19.67
CA GLY A 516 6.13 -17.15 -20.61
C GLY A 516 5.30 -18.29 -20.01
N GLN A 517 5.19 -18.37 -18.68
CA GLN A 517 4.47 -19.44 -17.97
C GLN A 517 3.04 -19.03 -17.56
N GLN A 518 2.36 -18.16 -18.33
CA GLN A 518 1.04 -17.62 -18.02
C GLN A 518 -0.02 -18.71 -17.76
N GLU A 519 -0.01 -19.80 -18.54
CA GLU A 519 -0.94 -20.93 -18.34
C GLU A 519 -0.80 -21.54 -16.93
N ARG A 520 0.43 -21.79 -16.49
CA ARG A 520 0.72 -22.31 -15.14
C ARG A 520 0.30 -21.31 -14.06
N VAL A 521 0.56 -20.02 -14.29
CA VAL A 521 0.15 -18.96 -13.37
C VAL A 521 -1.37 -18.89 -13.25
N LEU A 522 -2.10 -18.99 -14.36
CA LEU A 522 -3.57 -18.99 -14.35
C LEU A 522 -4.14 -20.18 -13.59
N GLN A 523 -3.56 -21.37 -13.77
CA GLN A 523 -3.94 -22.56 -13.00
C GLN A 523 -3.65 -22.39 -11.50
N LYS A 524 -2.53 -21.75 -11.14
CA LYS A 524 -2.24 -21.41 -9.74
C LYS A 524 -3.23 -20.37 -9.21
N ILE A 525 -3.60 -19.36 -9.99
CA ILE A 525 -4.63 -18.38 -9.63
C ILE A 525 -5.95 -19.08 -9.29
N ARG A 526 -6.43 -19.93 -10.21
CA ARG A 526 -7.67 -20.71 -10.03
C ARG A 526 -7.61 -21.63 -8.81
N SER A 527 -6.52 -22.38 -8.63
CA SER A 527 -6.43 -23.36 -7.55
C SER A 527 -6.22 -22.72 -6.17
N TYR A 528 -5.33 -21.72 -6.07
CA TYR A 528 -4.95 -21.12 -4.79
C TYR A 528 -6.01 -20.13 -4.29
N TRP A 529 -6.39 -19.14 -5.11
CA TRP A 529 -7.41 -18.17 -4.73
C TRP A 529 -8.82 -18.77 -4.81
N GLY A 530 -9.08 -19.61 -5.82
CA GLY A 530 -10.35 -20.36 -5.86
C GLY A 530 -10.49 -21.35 -4.71
N GLY A 531 -9.38 -21.89 -4.18
CA GLY A 531 -9.38 -22.68 -2.95
C GLY A 531 -9.87 -21.88 -1.74
N MET A 532 -9.39 -20.65 -1.54
CA MET A 532 -9.91 -19.75 -0.50
C MET A 532 -11.40 -19.43 -0.73
N LEU A 533 -11.83 -19.16 -1.96
CA LEU A 533 -13.23 -18.90 -2.29
C LEU A 533 -14.14 -20.10 -1.99
N ALA A 534 -13.68 -21.32 -2.27
CA ALA A 534 -14.41 -22.55 -1.94
C ALA A 534 -14.60 -22.75 -0.43
N LEU A 535 -13.75 -22.11 0.39
CA LEU A 535 -13.87 -22.06 1.85
C LEU A 535 -14.70 -20.86 2.35
N GLY A 536 -15.33 -20.11 1.45
CA GLY A 536 -16.22 -18.99 1.77
C GLY A 536 -15.52 -17.64 1.98
N ALA A 537 -14.27 -17.50 1.51
CA ALA A 537 -13.55 -16.24 1.57
C ALA A 537 -14.28 -15.12 0.79
N THR A 538 -14.45 -13.98 1.45
CA THR A 538 -14.99 -12.75 0.85
C THR A 538 -13.96 -11.61 0.80
N THR A 539 -12.77 -11.91 1.31
CA THR A 539 -11.51 -11.18 1.23
C THR A 539 -10.39 -12.23 1.25
N PHE A 540 -9.21 -11.91 0.72
CA PHE A 540 -8.08 -12.85 0.66
C PHE A 540 -7.17 -12.75 1.88
N TRP A 541 -6.69 -13.92 2.28
CA TRP A 541 -6.09 -14.14 3.59
C TRP A 541 -4.58 -13.87 3.58
N GLU A 542 -4.05 -13.68 4.78
CA GLU A 542 -2.62 -13.51 5.02
C GLU A 542 -1.80 -14.74 4.62
N GLU A 543 -2.34 -15.94 4.79
CA GLU A 543 -1.68 -17.19 4.44
C GLU A 543 -2.72 -18.26 4.08
N TYR A 544 -2.47 -19.05 3.03
CA TYR A 544 -3.34 -20.15 2.66
C TYR A 544 -2.53 -21.40 2.33
N ASN A 545 -2.64 -22.42 3.19
CA ASN A 545 -2.14 -23.75 2.91
C ASN A 545 -3.31 -24.67 2.51
N PRO A 546 -3.39 -25.14 1.25
CA PRO A 546 -4.48 -26.00 0.79
C PRO A 546 -4.46 -27.42 1.39
N GLN A 547 -3.40 -27.80 2.10
CA GLN A 547 -3.30 -29.11 2.78
C GLN A 547 -3.91 -29.11 4.18
N VAL A 548 -4.19 -27.93 4.73
CA VAL A 548 -4.88 -27.77 6.01
C VAL A 548 -6.39 -27.87 5.79
N ALA A 549 -7.17 -28.20 6.82
CA ALA A 549 -8.62 -28.33 6.71
C ALA A 549 -9.36 -27.64 7.86
N GLY A 550 -10.58 -27.18 7.59
CA GLY A 550 -11.46 -26.57 8.59
C GLY A 550 -10.87 -25.31 9.22
N ASP A 551 -11.16 -25.11 10.51
CA ASP A 551 -10.80 -23.90 11.24
C ASP A 551 -9.28 -23.73 11.43
N GLU A 552 -8.47 -24.77 11.18
CA GLU A 552 -7.01 -24.67 11.21
C GLU A 552 -6.48 -23.65 10.18
N HIS A 553 -7.24 -23.36 9.11
CA HIS A 553 -6.89 -22.28 8.19
C HIS A 553 -6.81 -20.91 8.86
N TYR A 554 -7.55 -20.67 9.94
CA TYR A 554 -7.62 -19.38 10.62
C TYR A 554 -6.52 -19.19 11.67
N ALA A 555 -5.78 -20.27 11.97
CA ALA A 555 -4.70 -20.23 12.94
C ALA A 555 -3.42 -19.63 12.34
N MET A 556 -2.74 -18.79 13.10
CA MET A 556 -1.41 -18.25 12.79
C MET A 556 -0.77 -17.71 14.08
N TYR A 557 0.56 -17.64 14.14
CA TYR A 557 1.30 -17.10 15.30
C TYR A 557 1.00 -17.80 16.64
N GLY A 558 0.65 -19.09 16.60
CA GLY A 558 0.26 -19.86 17.79
C GLY A 558 -1.14 -19.53 18.33
N ASP A 559 -1.90 -18.71 17.61
CA ASP A 559 -3.26 -18.31 17.96
C ASP A 559 -4.28 -18.94 17.00
N LYS A 560 -5.40 -19.44 17.53
CA LYS A 560 -6.45 -20.13 16.77
C LYS A 560 -7.10 -19.25 15.69
N PHE A 561 -7.15 -17.94 15.89
CA PHE A 561 -7.74 -16.97 14.95
C PHE A 561 -6.77 -15.82 14.65
N GLY A 562 -5.48 -16.04 14.86
CA GLY A 562 -4.44 -15.02 14.69
C GLY A 562 -4.25 -14.58 13.24
N LYS A 563 -4.68 -15.38 12.26
CA LYS A 563 -4.56 -15.03 10.84
C LYS A 563 -5.48 -13.87 10.48
N SER A 564 -4.99 -12.91 9.70
CA SER A 564 -5.86 -11.93 9.03
C SER A 564 -6.54 -12.58 7.82
N LEU A 565 -7.88 -12.55 7.77
CA LEU A 565 -8.63 -13.03 6.60
C LEU A 565 -8.90 -11.92 5.58
N CYS A 566 -8.33 -10.74 5.79
CA CYS A 566 -8.25 -9.66 4.82
C CYS A 566 -6.84 -9.05 4.89
N HIS A 567 -5.98 -9.39 3.93
CA HIS A 567 -4.59 -8.95 3.88
C HIS A 567 -4.22 -8.44 2.48
N ALA A 568 -3.54 -7.31 2.40
CA ALA A 568 -3.27 -6.59 1.16
C ALA A 568 -2.50 -7.44 0.15
N TRP A 569 -1.48 -8.18 0.62
CA TRP A 569 -0.73 -9.10 -0.23
C TRP A 569 -1.55 -10.28 -0.77
N GLY A 570 -2.76 -10.50 -0.26
CA GLY A 570 -3.69 -11.51 -0.78
C GLY A 570 -4.33 -11.08 -2.10
N ALA A 571 -4.30 -9.78 -2.41
CA ALA A 571 -4.90 -9.21 -3.62
C ALA A 571 -3.99 -9.26 -4.87
N SER A 572 -2.95 -10.12 -4.87
CA SER A 572 -2.04 -10.32 -6.00
C SER A 572 -2.72 -10.51 -7.38
N PRO A 573 -3.91 -11.17 -7.50
CA PRO A 573 -4.54 -11.38 -8.79
C PRO A 573 -4.84 -10.09 -9.57
N LEU A 574 -5.09 -8.96 -8.89
CA LEU A 574 -5.29 -7.67 -9.56
C LEU A 574 -4.09 -7.30 -10.44
N TYR A 575 -2.90 -7.38 -9.86
CA TYR A 575 -1.64 -7.13 -10.56
C TYR A 575 -1.38 -8.16 -11.65
N LEU A 576 -1.51 -9.45 -11.33
CA LEU A 576 -1.19 -10.52 -12.27
C LEU A 576 -2.10 -10.46 -13.50
N LEU A 577 -3.41 -10.35 -13.29
CA LEU A 577 -4.41 -10.27 -14.36
C LEU A 577 -4.24 -8.98 -15.18
N GLY A 578 -4.12 -7.83 -14.53
CA GLY A 578 -3.96 -6.55 -15.24
C GLY A 578 -2.65 -6.44 -16.03
N ARG A 579 -1.54 -6.91 -15.46
CA ARG A 579 -0.22 -6.79 -16.06
C ARG A 579 0.06 -7.83 -17.14
N TYR A 580 -0.31 -9.08 -16.91
CA TYR A 580 0.18 -10.22 -17.71
C TYR A 580 -0.90 -10.91 -18.55
N PHE A 581 -2.18 -10.76 -18.20
CA PHE A 581 -3.29 -11.35 -18.96
C PHE A 581 -3.96 -10.30 -19.84
N VAL A 582 -4.36 -9.17 -19.26
CA VAL A 582 -4.77 -7.98 -20.01
C VAL A 582 -3.56 -7.35 -20.71
N GLY A 583 -2.37 -7.47 -20.09
CA GLY A 583 -1.11 -7.12 -20.74
C GLY A 583 -0.72 -5.65 -20.64
N LEU A 584 -1.32 -4.87 -19.73
CA LEU A 584 -1.02 -3.44 -19.59
C LEU A 584 0.30 -3.22 -18.84
N ARG A 585 1.21 -2.47 -19.46
CA ARG A 585 2.47 -2.09 -18.85
C ARG A 585 2.97 -0.73 -19.32
N ALA A 586 3.45 0.09 -18.38
CA ALA A 586 4.21 1.30 -18.69
C ALA A 586 5.53 0.94 -19.38
N LEU A 587 5.84 1.61 -20.49
CA LEU A 587 7.15 1.57 -21.14
C LEU A 587 8.03 2.73 -20.70
N THR A 588 7.41 3.87 -20.39
CA THR A 588 8.04 5.02 -19.75
C THR A 588 7.23 5.48 -18.54
N PRO A 589 7.84 6.18 -17.57
CA PRO A 589 7.18 6.67 -16.37
C PRO A 589 5.89 7.43 -16.66
N GLY A 590 4.87 7.27 -15.81
CA GLY A 590 3.60 8.00 -15.95
C GLY A 590 2.76 7.53 -17.14
N TYR A 591 3.04 6.34 -17.68
CA TYR A 591 2.37 5.82 -18.88
C TYR A 591 2.41 6.82 -20.06
N GLU A 592 3.48 7.64 -20.16
CA GLU A 592 3.69 8.51 -21.33
C GLU A 592 3.73 7.67 -22.61
N THR A 593 4.39 6.52 -22.52
CA THR A 593 4.23 5.40 -23.46
C THR A 593 3.92 4.13 -22.70
N PHE A 594 3.09 3.28 -23.30
CA PHE A 594 2.64 2.03 -22.68
C PHE A 594 2.36 0.97 -23.74
N ILE A 595 2.31 -0.29 -23.30
CA ILE A 595 2.00 -1.44 -24.14
C ILE A 595 0.80 -2.19 -23.58
N ILE A 596 0.00 -2.74 -24.50
CA ILE A 596 -1.01 -3.76 -24.27
C ILE A 596 -0.57 -5.00 -25.02
N GLU A 597 -0.15 -6.04 -24.30
CA GLU A 597 0.29 -7.32 -24.86
C GLU A 597 -0.56 -8.44 -24.23
N PRO A 598 -1.81 -8.61 -24.70
CA PRO A 598 -2.77 -9.44 -24.00
C PRO A 598 -2.50 -10.93 -24.26
N TRP A 599 -2.65 -11.74 -23.22
CA TRP A 599 -2.63 -13.19 -23.32
C TRP A 599 -4.07 -13.70 -23.30
N LEU A 600 -4.63 -13.96 -24.49
CA LEU A 600 -6.06 -14.21 -24.69
C LEU A 600 -6.43 -15.69 -24.76
N THR A 601 -5.46 -16.61 -24.71
CA THR A 601 -5.65 -18.06 -24.97
C THR A 601 -6.72 -18.71 -24.10
N SER A 602 -6.95 -18.20 -22.89
CA SER A 602 -7.95 -18.74 -21.95
C SER A 602 -9.29 -18.00 -21.91
N PHE A 603 -9.50 -16.98 -22.75
CA PHE A 603 -10.69 -16.15 -22.70
C PHE A 603 -11.38 -16.11 -24.07
N SER A 604 -12.65 -16.50 -24.12
CA SER A 604 -13.49 -16.28 -25.31
C SER A 604 -14.27 -14.96 -25.24
N ARG A 605 -14.41 -14.40 -24.03
CA ARG A 605 -15.00 -13.08 -23.78
C ARG A 605 -14.21 -12.34 -22.70
N LEU A 606 -13.93 -11.06 -22.91
CA LEU A 606 -13.29 -10.19 -21.94
C LEU A 606 -13.84 -8.77 -22.11
N ASP A 607 -14.25 -8.11 -21.03
CA ASP A 607 -14.46 -6.66 -20.97
C ASP A 607 -13.70 -6.15 -19.77
N CYS A 608 -12.64 -5.40 -20.02
CA CYS A 608 -11.73 -4.94 -18.98
C CYS A 608 -11.35 -3.48 -19.22
N THR A 609 -11.46 -2.67 -18.17
CA THR A 609 -10.94 -1.31 -18.12
C THR A 609 -9.84 -1.26 -17.07
N LEU A 610 -8.70 -0.65 -17.40
CA LEU A 610 -7.60 -0.41 -16.47
C LEU A 610 -7.17 1.07 -16.54
N PRO A 611 -6.81 1.68 -15.42
CA PRO A 611 -6.35 3.06 -15.40
C PRO A 611 -4.95 3.20 -15.99
N ILE A 612 -4.69 4.38 -16.54
CA ILE A 612 -3.37 4.92 -16.83
C ILE A 612 -3.33 6.35 -16.29
N LYS A 613 -2.16 6.99 -16.26
CA LYS A 613 -2.11 8.39 -15.80
C LYS A 613 -3.04 9.25 -16.66
N ASP A 614 -3.90 10.05 -16.02
CA ASP A 614 -4.85 10.95 -16.69
C ASP A 614 -5.75 10.26 -17.74
N GLY A 615 -6.05 8.96 -17.58
CA GLY A 615 -6.86 8.22 -18.55
C GLY A 615 -7.09 6.75 -18.21
N GLU A 616 -7.54 6.00 -19.20
CA GLU A 616 -7.83 4.57 -19.08
C GLU A 616 -7.57 3.85 -20.41
N VAL A 617 -7.48 2.53 -20.33
CA VAL A 617 -7.47 1.62 -21.47
C VAL A 617 -8.58 0.60 -21.28
N ARG A 618 -9.39 0.40 -22.32
CA ARG A 618 -10.43 -0.62 -22.37
C ARG A 618 -10.12 -1.67 -23.42
N LEU A 619 -10.22 -2.94 -23.03
CA LEU A 619 -10.15 -4.10 -23.90
C LEU A 619 -11.51 -4.79 -23.91
N ASN A 620 -12.02 -5.07 -25.10
CA ASN A 620 -13.24 -5.84 -25.30
C ASN A 620 -12.97 -6.98 -26.29
N LEU A 621 -13.07 -8.23 -25.84
CA LEU A 621 -13.02 -9.43 -26.65
C LEU A 621 -14.41 -10.05 -26.69
N CYS A 622 -14.97 -10.19 -27.89
CA CYS A 622 -16.22 -10.91 -28.15
C CYS A 622 -16.18 -11.48 -29.57
N ASP A 623 -16.70 -12.69 -29.77
CA ASP A 623 -16.80 -13.33 -31.09
C ASP A 623 -15.48 -13.35 -31.89
N ASN A 624 -14.36 -13.65 -31.21
CA ASN A 624 -12.99 -13.62 -31.77
C ASN A 624 -12.56 -12.26 -32.31
N VAL A 625 -13.20 -11.18 -31.87
CA VAL A 625 -12.83 -9.80 -32.21
C VAL A 625 -12.37 -9.09 -30.95
N LEU A 626 -11.08 -8.73 -30.91
CA LEU A 626 -10.52 -7.88 -29.87
C LEU A 626 -10.60 -6.42 -30.32
N THR A 627 -11.22 -5.59 -29.50
CA THR A 627 -11.20 -4.13 -29.63
C THR A 627 -10.46 -3.52 -28.43
N VAL A 628 -9.46 -2.68 -28.71
CA VAL A 628 -8.70 -1.95 -27.69
C VAL A 628 -8.84 -0.46 -27.92
N CYS A 629 -9.24 0.29 -26.89
CA CYS A 629 -9.36 1.74 -26.94
C CYS A 629 -8.64 2.34 -25.72
N SER A 630 -8.00 3.48 -25.89
CA SER A 630 -7.48 4.26 -24.77
C SER A 630 -7.94 5.70 -24.88
N THR A 631 -8.19 6.35 -23.74
CA THR A 631 -8.54 7.76 -23.71
C THR A 631 -7.35 8.68 -24.01
N ARG A 632 -6.12 8.13 -24.06
CA ARG A 632 -4.89 8.83 -24.40
C ARG A 632 -4.08 8.11 -25.49
N SER A 633 -3.29 8.89 -26.22
CA SER A 633 -2.25 8.39 -27.13
C SER A 633 -1.00 7.95 -26.36
N GLY A 634 -0.06 7.29 -27.05
CA GLY A 634 1.22 6.83 -26.47
C GLY A 634 1.25 5.31 -26.23
N GLY A 635 0.09 4.66 -26.33
CA GLY A 635 -0.05 3.21 -26.25
C GLY A 635 0.29 2.49 -27.55
N VAL A 636 0.75 1.24 -27.43
CA VAL A 636 0.80 0.29 -28.55
C VAL A 636 0.14 -1.03 -28.13
N VAL A 637 -0.57 -1.68 -29.05
CA VAL A 637 -1.06 -3.05 -28.88
C VAL A 637 -0.11 -3.98 -29.62
N ARG A 638 0.41 -5.00 -28.95
CA ARG A 638 1.17 -6.08 -29.57
C ARG A 638 0.40 -7.39 -29.47
N LEU A 639 0.13 -8.00 -30.62
CA LEU A 639 -0.64 -9.23 -30.72
C LEU A 639 -0.16 -10.02 -31.95
N ASP A 640 0.09 -11.32 -31.81
CA ASP A 640 0.54 -12.22 -32.89
C ASP A 640 1.74 -11.70 -33.71
N GLY A 641 2.67 -11.00 -33.04
CA GLY A 641 3.85 -10.40 -33.67
C GLY A 641 3.58 -9.09 -34.42
N GLU A 642 2.33 -8.66 -34.54
CA GLU A 642 1.96 -7.33 -35.04
C GLU A 642 1.99 -6.31 -33.90
N THR A 643 2.41 -5.07 -34.19
CA THR A 643 2.36 -3.94 -33.25
C THR A 643 1.64 -2.77 -33.91
N ARG A 644 0.58 -2.24 -33.27
CA ARG A 644 -0.19 -1.07 -33.75
C ARG A 644 -0.31 0.00 -32.67
N SER A 645 -0.17 1.27 -33.05
CA SER A 645 -0.26 2.39 -32.11
C SER A 645 -1.70 2.77 -31.79
N LEU A 646 -1.99 3.00 -30.51
CA LEU A 646 -3.27 3.53 -30.03
C LEU A 646 -3.28 5.06 -30.20
N THR A 647 -4.36 5.56 -30.79
CA THR A 647 -4.67 7.00 -30.82
C THR A 647 -5.81 7.26 -29.86
N ALA A 648 -5.74 8.38 -29.12
CA ALA A 648 -6.75 8.74 -28.12
C ALA A 648 -8.18 8.63 -28.68
N ASN A 649 -9.02 7.88 -27.98
CA ASN A 649 -10.44 7.63 -28.26
C ASN A 649 -10.72 7.01 -29.64
N GLN A 650 -9.74 6.36 -30.26
CA GLN A 650 -9.90 5.63 -31.51
C GLN A 650 -9.67 4.14 -31.26
N PRO A 651 -10.73 3.30 -31.32
CA PRO A 651 -10.61 1.87 -31.12
C PRO A 651 -9.77 1.20 -32.21
N LEU A 652 -8.88 0.30 -31.80
CA LEU A 652 -8.17 -0.64 -32.67
C LEU A 652 -8.85 -2.00 -32.60
N THR A 653 -9.09 -2.61 -33.76
CA THR A 653 -9.73 -3.93 -33.84
C THR A 653 -8.80 -4.97 -34.44
N PHE A 654 -8.80 -6.16 -33.85
CA PHE A 654 -8.07 -7.34 -34.29
C PHE A 654 -9.05 -8.51 -34.41
N SER A 655 -9.00 -9.24 -35.53
CA SER A 655 -9.71 -10.51 -35.68
C SER A 655 -8.76 -11.64 -35.29
N LEU A 656 -9.10 -12.38 -34.25
CA LEU A 656 -8.38 -13.56 -33.78
C LEU A 656 -8.73 -14.77 -34.65
N LYS A 657 -7.77 -15.68 -34.83
CA LYS A 657 -7.93 -16.88 -35.66
C LYS A 657 -8.52 -18.05 -34.91
#